data_AF-A0A812P0D9-F1
#
_entry.id   AF-A0A812P0D9-F1
#
_cell.length_a   1.000
_cell.length_b   1.000
_cell.length_c   1.000
_cell.angle_alpha   90.00
_cell.angle_beta   90.00
_cell.angle_gamma   90.00
#
_symmetry.space_group_name_H-M   'P 1'
#
loop_
_entity.id
_entity.type
_entity.pdbx_description
1 polymer ?
#
loop_
_entity_poly.entity_id
_entity_poly.type
_entity_poly.pdbx_seq_one_letter_code
_entity_poly.pdbx_strand_id
1 'polypeptide(L)'
;MAAVQYEEILYEVNDPVAVITMNRPQALNAFTNRMLAEIKHALATAEADEAVVGIILTGAGRGFCPGMDMNALDNLSTGDGGEQDLSHLKSDPGDASLGDNFKITFSYLQAIRKPVIAAINGACAGLGMAIASLVDLRIVERQAKFSTAFSQRGLIAEHGMSWTLPRLVGSGNALDLLWSARKFDGEEAHRLGFAERLVETGACVIKAQIHRHMNMPLGEAMSETNTWMAQSLVSAHLSKSARLSLNVSLPEPDRVYTLTGHHLDLSVLELGPPDAPCVVMLHGLRDSARSLLPVAQIISQSGTGLRVLLPDLRGHGQSGVAQAYAMPNYLLDVLAVVEHCNGPSTETPVGLFGHSLGGQIAARFSALFPEKVAALIMVEGMGPPRRPNEGDPVHELASYRAALLQRLTLQRGGGRPLADYSDGAARLLRNNPRLDPAMAEDIARHLTTLIDGQLHWNFDPQARNVFIGVNTLDNTKYWQQIKAPACIISGTLSYQYWGKELAQEGFTGHFAEREMESRAALIPHHEHHWSKTMDDKIITTDLSHFDGAEIVAGLNTYLRLRTTPIGMKMFNSKAEMEAIPRIRRPNDIHTTDQIVGQASRNGWTVGITAEDLVGAQCSTVIGLHPRSDEWLSGDRMTGVWYGTQEDAAAHQAAMDVVPFGQYAAMAVSPLASGRLNPPDICLIYATPAQMILFINGLQWTGYKKLEWGCVGESACADSWGRALATGEPSLSIPCFAERRYGGVMEDELLMAIPPSFLPKIIQGLAALSNNGLRYPIAQYGVNNDVRAGMGVSY
;
A
#
# COMPACT_ATOMS: atom_id res chain seq x y z
N MET A 1 -41.71 34.23 3.76
CA MET A 1 -40.99 35.50 4.00
C MET A 1 -40.76 36.15 2.65
N ALA A 2 -40.84 37.48 2.53
CA ALA A 2 -40.47 38.16 1.28
C ALA A 2 -39.02 37.80 0.94
N ALA A 3 -38.73 37.43 -0.31
CA ALA A 3 -37.38 37.09 -0.73
C ALA A 3 -36.48 38.33 -0.58
N VAL A 4 -35.44 38.22 0.26
CA VAL A 4 -34.42 39.27 0.37
C VAL A 4 -33.69 39.34 -0.97
N GLN A 5 -33.70 40.52 -1.60
CA GLN A 5 -33.00 40.75 -2.85
C GLN A 5 -31.55 41.14 -2.54
N TYR A 6 -30.60 40.37 -3.05
CA TYR A 6 -29.17 40.64 -2.91
C TYR A 6 -28.67 41.55 -4.04
N GLU A 7 -27.76 42.47 -3.72
CA GLU A 7 -27.19 43.43 -4.68
C GLU A 7 -25.81 42.99 -5.18
N GLU A 8 -24.96 42.43 -4.33
CA GLU A 8 -23.57 42.11 -4.63
C GLU A 8 -23.27 40.61 -4.68
N ILE A 9 -24.25 39.75 -4.37
CA ILE A 9 -24.20 38.30 -4.58
C ILE A 9 -25.39 37.81 -5.41
N LEU A 10 -25.22 36.64 -6.04
CA LEU A 10 -26.33 35.85 -6.56
C LEU A 10 -26.56 34.67 -5.62
N TYR A 11 -27.83 34.42 -5.30
CA TYR A 11 -28.27 33.28 -4.50
C TYR A 11 -29.24 32.43 -5.32
N GLU A 12 -28.85 31.19 -5.61
CA GLU A 12 -29.64 30.25 -6.39
C GLU A 12 -29.75 28.93 -5.62
N VAL A 13 -30.95 28.37 -5.53
CA VAL A 13 -31.17 27.00 -5.06
C VAL A 13 -31.56 26.18 -6.28
N ASN A 14 -30.64 25.35 -6.74
CA ASN A 14 -30.85 24.45 -7.89
C ASN A 14 -30.74 23.03 -7.36
N ASP A 15 -31.87 22.33 -7.25
CA ASP A 15 -31.96 21.03 -6.56
C ASP A 15 -31.45 21.18 -5.09
N PRO A 16 -31.13 20.16 -4.26
CA PRO A 16 -30.88 20.39 -2.84
C PRO A 16 -29.57 21.13 -2.49
N VAL A 17 -29.03 21.97 -3.38
CA VAL A 17 -27.80 22.76 -3.17
C VAL A 17 -28.08 24.25 -3.32
N ALA A 18 -27.66 25.02 -2.32
CA ALA A 18 -27.62 26.48 -2.41
C ALA A 18 -26.28 26.95 -3.00
N VAL A 19 -26.31 27.83 -3.99
CA VAL A 19 -25.14 28.40 -4.65
C VAL A 19 -25.10 29.90 -4.39
N ILE A 20 -24.09 30.33 -3.64
CA ILE A 20 -23.77 31.73 -3.36
C ILE A 20 -22.63 32.15 -4.29
N THR A 21 -22.93 33.01 -5.25
CA THR A 21 -21.94 33.55 -6.19
C THR A 21 -21.65 35.02 -5.86
N MET A 22 -20.43 35.34 -5.44
CA MET A 22 -19.99 36.74 -5.29
C MET A 22 -20.01 37.42 -6.66
N ASN A 23 -20.73 38.53 -6.80
CA ASN A 23 -21.12 39.09 -8.10
C ASN A 23 -20.65 40.54 -8.29
N ARG A 24 -19.36 40.78 -8.10
CA ARG A 24 -18.67 42.02 -8.49
C ARG A 24 -17.48 41.72 -9.42
N PRO A 25 -17.69 41.06 -10.58
CA PRO A 25 -16.60 40.58 -11.43
C PRO A 25 -15.67 41.71 -11.93
N GLN A 26 -16.19 42.92 -12.09
CA GLN A 26 -15.44 44.14 -12.42
C GLN A 26 -14.37 44.49 -11.38
N ALA A 27 -14.61 44.14 -10.12
CA ALA A 27 -13.70 44.35 -8.99
C ALA A 27 -13.05 43.03 -8.53
N LEU A 28 -13.06 41.98 -9.38
CA LEU A 28 -12.60 40.63 -9.02
C LEU A 28 -13.29 40.05 -7.77
N ASN A 29 -14.50 40.50 -7.47
CA ASN A 29 -15.26 40.12 -6.28
C ASN A 29 -14.60 40.52 -4.96
N ALA A 30 -13.84 41.63 -4.94
CA ALA A 30 -13.32 42.17 -3.68
C ALA A 30 -14.46 42.47 -2.68
N PHE A 31 -14.26 42.09 -1.41
CA PHE A 31 -15.28 42.16 -0.38
C PHE A 31 -15.58 43.62 0.03
N THR A 32 -16.86 43.97 0.01
CA THR A 32 -17.39 45.15 0.71
C THR A 32 -18.08 44.70 2.00
N ASN A 33 -18.40 45.63 2.90
CA ASN A 33 -19.20 45.33 4.09
C ASN A 33 -20.59 44.77 3.73
N ARG A 34 -21.20 45.26 2.64
CA ARG A 34 -22.47 44.76 2.11
C ARG A 34 -22.35 43.32 1.64
N MET A 35 -21.39 43.00 0.78
CA MET A 35 -21.21 41.63 0.29
C MET A 35 -21.00 40.64 1.44
N LEU A 36 -20.21 41.00 2.46
CA LEU A 36 -20.01 40.14 3.62
C LEU A 36 -21.30 39.91 4.43
N ALA A 37 -22.13 40.96 4.60
CA ALA A 37 -23.44 40.85 5.23
C ALA A 37 -24.41 39.99 4.41
N GLU A 38 -24.44 40.17 3.09
CA GLU A 38 -25.25 39.37 2.16
C GLU A 38 -24.84 37.90 2.17
N ILE A 39 -23.53 37.59 2.17
CA ILE A 39 -23.03 36.21 2.28
C ILE A 39 -23.47 35.59 3.62
N LYS A 40 -23.31 36.30 4.74
CA LYS A 40 -23.72 35.80 6.06
C LYS A 40 -25.23 35.51 6.09
N HIS A 41 -26.04 36.40 5.52
CA HIS A 41 -27.49 36.24 5.41
C HIS A 41 -27.89 35.07 4.49
N ALA A 42 -27.22 34.93 3.35
CA ALA A 42 -27.47 33.83 2.42
C ALA A 42 -27.09 32.47 3.01
N LEU A 43 -26.00 32.40 3.78
CA LEU A 43 -25.60 31.19 4.52
C LEU A 43 -26.66 30.82 5.57
N ALA A 44 -27.17 31.79 6.33
CA ALA A 44 -28.26 31.54 7.30
C ALA A 44 -29.55 31.11 6.61
N THR A 45 -29.89 31.72 5.47
CA THR A 45 -31.05 31.36 4.66
C THR A 45 -30.94 29.92 4.15
N ALA A 46 -29.80 29.55 3.58
CA ALA A 46 -29.53 28.21 3.08
C ALA A 46 -29.48 27.17 4.20
N GLU A 47 -28.95 27.53 5.37
CA GLU A 47 -28.93 26.65 6.54
C GLU A 47 -30.34 26.35 7.07
N ALA A 48 -31.23 27.35 7.06
CA ALA A 48 -32.61 27.19 7.53
C ALA A 48 -33.51 26.43 6.53
N ASP A 49 -33.16 26.41 5.24
CA ASP A 49 -33.96 25.77 4.20
C ASP A 49 -33.80 24.24 4.21
N GLU A 50 -34.82 23.50 4.64
CA GLU A 50 -34.79 22.02 4.72
C GLU A 50 -34.53 21.34 3.37
N ALA A 51 -34.82 21.99 2.25
CA ALA A 51 -34.52 21.45 0.92
C ALA A 51 -33.02 21.48 0.61
N VAL A 52 -32.25 22.35 1.25
CA VAL A 52 -30.81 22.49 1.03
C VAL A 52 -30.04 21.49 1.90
N VAL A 53 -29.20 20.67 1.29
CA VAL A 53 -28.30 19.71 1.98
C VAL A 53 -26.84 20.17 1.98
N GLY A 54 -26.49 21.22 1.24
CA GLY A 54 -25.18 21.87 1.33
C GLY A 54 -25.08 23.15 0.50
N ILE A 55 -23.96 23.86 0.69
CA ILE A 55 -23.79 25.24 0.24
C ILE A 55 -22.49 25.38 -0.55
N ILE A 56 -22.56 26.01 -1.73
CA ILE A 56 -21.42 26.36 -2.55
C ILE A 56 -21.18 27.86 -2.45
N LEU A 57 -19.93 28.25 -2.16
CA LEU A 57 -19.45 29.63 -2.27
C LEU A 57 -18.49 29.74 -3.46
N THR A 58 -18.72 30.69 -4.37
CA THR A 58 -17.88 30.90 -5.56
C THR A 58 -17.88 32.36 -6.03
N GLY A 59 -17.04 32.72 -6.99
CA GLY A 59 -16.98 34.06 -7.58
C GLY A 59 -17.48 34.11 -9.02
N ALA A 60 -18.14 35.21 -9.39
CA ALA A 60 -18.49 35.50 -10.78
C ALA A 60 -17.25 35.91 -11.59
N GLY A 61 -17.22 35.55 -12.87
CA GLY A 61 -16.16 35.94 -13.79
C GLY A 61 -14.82 35.26 -13.49
N ARG A 62 -13.73 36.03 -13.58
CA ARG A 62 -12.33 35.53 -13.64
C ARG A 62 -11.64 35.29 -12.30
N GLY A 63 -12.35 35.43 -11.18
CA GLY A 63 -11.74 35.35 -9.85
C GLY A 63 -12.72 34.88 -8.79
N PHE A 64 -12.18 34.27 -7.73
CA PHE A 64 -12.94 33.95 -6.53
C PHE A 64 -13.10 35.21 -5.69
N CYS A 65 -12.03 35.68 -5.04
CA CYS A 65 -11.96 36.95 -4.31
C CYS A 65 -10.51 37.28 -3.88
N PRO A 66 -9.95 38.46 -4.19
CA PRO A 66 -8.60 38.87 -3.78
C PRO A 66 -8.51 39.48 -2.37
N GLY A 67 -9.62 39.52 -1.62
CA GLY A 67 -9.71 40.11 -0.28
C GLY A 67 -10.61 41.35 -0.22
N MET A 68 -10.39 42.23 0.75
CA MET A 68 -11.18 43.46 0.93
C MET A 68 -11.02 44.46 -0.22
N ASP A 69 -12.12 45.15 -0.56
CA ASP A 69 -12.12 46.29 -1.47
C ASP A 69 -11.29 47.44 -0.87
N MET A 70 -10.41 48.04 -1.68
CA MET A 70 -9.47 49.06 -1.20
C MET A 70 -10.18 50.30 -0.65
N ASN A 71 -11.30 50.71 -1.26
CA ASN A 71 -12.07 51.85 -0.78
C ASN A 71 -12.76 51.54 0.55
N ALA A 72 -13.19 50.29 0.75
CA ALA A 72 -13.73 49.84 2.03
C ALA A 72 -12.65 49.80 3.13
N LEU A 73 -11.43 49.40 2.77
CA LEU A 73 -10.28 49.36 3.68
C LEU A 73 -9.81 50.77 4.07
N ASP A 74 -9.79 51.71 3.13
CA ASP A 74 -9.45 53.10 3.37
C ASP A 74 -10.48 53.76 4.29
N ASN A 75 -11.78 53.53 4.04
CA ASN A 75 -12.87 54.04 4.90
C ASN A 75 -12.84 53.47 6.32
N LEU A 76 -12.42 52.20 6.49
CA LEU A 76 -12.22 51.58 7.80
C LEU A 76 -11.03 52.19 8.55
N SER A 77 -9.98 52.59 7.81
CA SER A 77 -8.75 53.15 8.38
C SER A 77 -8.87 54.63 8.76
N THR A 78 -9.70 55.40 8.06
CA THR A 78 -9.93 56.83 8.32
C THR A 78 -11.08 57.12 9.29
N GLY A 79 -11.92 56.12 9.58
CA GLY A 79 -13.14 56.30 10.40
C GLY A 79 -14.24 57.13 9.72
N ASP A 80 -14.08 57.41 8.42
CA ASP A 80 -14.93 58.32 7.64
C ASP A 80 -15.96 57.56 6.76
N GLY A 81 -16.13 56.26 7.01
CA GLY A 81 -17.13 55.44 6.34
C GLY A 81 -18.53 55.73 6.86
N GLY A 82 -19.37 56.39 6.06
CA GLY A 82 -20.80 56.53 6.37
C GLY A 82 -21.42 55.17 6.70
N GLU A 83 -22.14 55.09 7.83
CA GLU A 83 -22.76 53.85 8.31
C GLU A 83 -23.83 53.42 7.31
N GLN A 84 -23.54 52.38 6.53
CA GLN A 84 -24.52 51.79 5.63
C GLN A 84 -25.52 50.98 6.48
N ASP A 85 -26.81 51.32 6.42
CA ASP A 85 -27.83 50.55 7.12
C ASP A 85 -28.03 49.17 6.45
N LEU A 86 -27.40 48.15 7.05
CA LEU A 86 -27.49 46.75 6.66
C LEU A 86 -28.30 45.93 7.69
N SER A 87 -29.12 46.58 8.51
CA SER A 87 -29.89 45.92 9.58
C SER A 87 -30.82 44.81 9.04
N HIS A 88 -31.33 44.97 7.82
CA HIS A 88 -32.14 43.99 7.11
C HIS A 88 -31.39 42.71 6.70
N LEU A 89 -30.05 42.71 6.72
CA LEU A 89 -29.20 41.55 6.45
C LEU A 89 -28.64 40.91 7.73
N LYS A 90 -29.11 41.35 8.91
CA LYS A 90 -28.63 40.81 10.18
C LYS A 90 -29.09 39.35 10.35
N SER A 91 -28.14 38.44 10.42
CA SER A 91 -28.37 37.00 10.62
C SER A 91 -27.25 36.38 11.45
N ASP A 92 -27.55 35.29 12.14
CA ASP A 92 -26.58 34.51 12.92
C ASP A 92 -26.63 33.03 12.50
N PRO A 93 -25.94 32.65 11.40
CA PRO A 93 -25.84 31.27 10.96
C PRO A 93 -24.98 30.45 11.92
N GLY A 94 -25.25 29.15 11.95
CA GLY A 94 -24.52 28.15 12.70
C GLY A 94 -25.17 27.71 14.01
N ASP A 95 -24.67 26.62 14.56
CA ASP A 95 -25.14 26.04 15.81
C ASP A 95 -24.81 26.94 17.02
N ALA A 96 -25.86 27.52 17.60
CA ALA A 96 -25.77 28.36 18.79
C ALA A 96 -25.18 27.64 20.01
N SER A 97 -25.20 26.30 20.05
CA SER A 97 -24.67 25.48 21.14
C SER A 97 -23.13 25.52 21.25
N LEU A 98 -22.43 25.87 20.17
CA LEU A 98 -20.96 25.94 20.13
C LEU A 98 -20.38 27.15 20.88
N GLY A 99 -21.23 28.08 21.34
CA GLY A 99 -20.85 29.23 22.15
C GLY A 99 -20.41 30.44 21.33
N ASP A 100 -20.11 31.53 22.03
CA ASP A 100 -19.95 32.86 21.41
C ASP A 100 -18.70 33.01 20.53
N ASN A 101 -17.68 32.17 20.74
CA ASN A 101 -16.46 32.14 19.92
C ASN A 101 -16.73 31.75 18.46
N PHE A 102 -17.88 31.13 18.17
CA PHE A 102 -18.32 30.77 16.82
C PHE A 102 -19.31 31.78 16.23
N LYS A 103 -19.54 32.91 16.88
CA LYS A 103 -20.44 33.98 16.38
C LYS A 103 -19.69 35.23 15.91
N ILE A 104 -18.36 35.23 16.03
CA ILE A 104 -17.51 36.40 15.79
C ILE A 104 -16.90 36.39 14.38
N THR A 105 -16.86 37.56 13.74
CA THR A 105 -16.22 37.80 12.43
C THR A 105 -16.56 36.73 11.38
N PHE A 106 -15.68 35.72 11.17
CA PHE A 106 -15.84 34.62 10.20
C PHE A 106 -15.86 33.22 10.83
N SER A 107 -15.69 33.10 12.16
CA SER A 107 -15.70 31.78 12.81
C SER A 107 -17.08 31.10 12.73
N TYR A 108 -18.13 31.87 12.45
CA TYR A 108 -19.47 31.34 12.16
C TYR A 108 -19.50 30.33 11.01
N LEU A 109 -18.56 30.43 10.06
CA LEU A 109 -18.46 29.46 8.96
C LEU A 109 -18.24 28.03 9.48
N GLN A 110 -17.52 27.88 10.59
CA GLN A 110 -17.26 26.58 11.23
C GLN A 110 -18.44 26.08 12.08
N ALA A 111 -19.47 26.90 12.30
CA ALA A 111 -20.66 26.51 13.05
C ALA A 111 -21.84 26.13 12.17
N ILE A 112 -21.77 26.38 10.85
CA ILE A 112 -22.86 26.08 9.92
C ILE A 112 -23.14 24.58 9.94
N ARG A 113 -24.41 24.20 10.15
CA ARG A 113 -24.82 22.79 10.30
C ARG A 113 -24.86 22.00 8.98
N LYS A 114 -24.54 22.65 7.86
CA LYS A 114 -24.55 22.09 6.51
C LYS A 114 -23.16 22.25 5.89
N PRO A 115 -22.70 21.29 5.08
CA PRO A 115 -21.41 21.40 4.38
C PRO A 115 -21.32 22.68 3.54
N VAL A 116 -20.23 23.41 3.70
CA VAL A 116 -19.87 24.61 2.92
C VAL A 116 -18.63 24.33 2.09
N ILE A 117 -18.75 24.51 0.78
CA ILE A 117 -17.69 24.20 -0.20
C ILE A 117 -17.29 25.47 -0.94
N ALA A 118 -16.00 25.81 -0.92
CA ALA A 118 -15.42 26.88 -1.73
C ALA A 118 -15.03 26.35 -3.12
N ALA A 119 -15.72 26.85 -4.14
CA ALA A 119 -15.42 26.61 -5.54
C ALA A 119 -14.55 27.76 -6.08
N ILE A 120 -13.24 27.59 -6.08
CA ILE A 120 -12.26 28.65 -6.34
C ILE A 120 -11.89 28.68 -7.83
N ASN A 121 -12.59 29.54 -8.57
CA ASN A 121 -12.54 29.72 -10.02
C ASN A 121 -11.44 30.67 -10.53
N GLY A 122 -10.53 31.13 -9.67
CA GLY A 122 -9.51 32.11 -10.07
C GLY A 122 -8.76 32.75 -8.89
N ALA A 123 -8.48 34.05 -8.99
CA ALA A 123 -7.74 34.77 -7.95
C ALA A 123 -8.39 34.62 -6.55
N CYS A 124 -7.60 34.17 -5.58
CA CYS A 124 -8.00 33.96 -4.19
C CYS A 124 -6.89 34.45 -3.25
N ALA A 125 -7.04 35.61 -2.64
CA ALA A 125 -5.95 36.23 -1.86
C ALA A 125 -6.42 36.91 -0.59
N GLY A 126 -5.51 37.07 0.38
CA GLY A 126 -5.77 37.75 1.65
C GLY A 126 -7.02 37.21 2.34
N LEU A 127 -7.99 38.09 2.60
CA LEU A 127 -9.25 37.70 3.23
C LEU A 127 -10.06 36.66 2.43
N GLY A 128 -9.96 36.66 1.09
CA GLY A 128 -10.59 35.62 0.26
C GLY A 128 -10.01 34.23 0.54
N MET A 129 -8.69 34.15 0.74
CA MET A 129 -8.01 32.92 1.14
C MET A 129 -8.33 32.54 2.59
N ALA A 130 -8.45 33.52 3.49
CA ALA A 130 -8.82 33.28 4.88
C ALA A 130 -10.23 32.67 5.00
N ILE A 131 -11.23 33.23 4.31
CA ILE A 131 -12.58 32.66 4.27
C ILE A 131 -12.58 31.27 3.63
N ALA A 132 -11.87 31.08 2.52
CA ALA A 132 -11.75 29.75 1.90
C ALA A 132 -11.09 28.71 2.83
N SER A 133 -10.19 29.14 3.73
CA SER A 133 -9.56 28.24 4.71
C SER A 133 -10.49 27.82 5.86
N LEU A 134 -11.60 28.54 6.06
CA LEU A 134 -12.57 28.32 7.14
C LEU A 134 -13.78 27.47 6.72
N VAL A 135 -13.96 27.23 5.42
CA VAL A 135 -15.01 26.31 4.91
C VAL A 135 -14.54 24.85 4.96
N ASP A 136 -15.45 23.91 4.79
CA ASP A 136 -15.15 22.47 4.92
C ASP A 136 -14.20 21.99 3.81
N LEU A 137 -14.52 22.30 2.54
CA LEU A 137 -13.78 21.83 1.38
C LEU A 137 -13.48 22.97 0.38
N ARG A 138 -12.35 22.84 -0.31
CA ARG A 138 -11.86 23.73 -1.38
C ARG A 138 -11.62 22.91 -2.65
N ILE A 139 -12.36 23.24 -3.70
CA ILE A 139 -12.14 22.74 -5.04
C ILE A 139 -11.58 23.89 -5.87
N VAL A 140 -10.39 23.69 -6.46
CA VAL A 140 -9.65 24.76 -7.11
C VAL A 140 -9.45 24.50 -8.59
N GLU A 141 -9.56 25.55 -9.38
CA GLU A 141 -9.18 25.51 -10.79
C GLU A 141 -7.64 25.46 -10.92
N ARG A 142 -7.12 24.69 -11.89
CA ARG A 142 -5.68 24.49 -12.11
C ARG A 142 -4.91 25.82 -12.18
N GLN A 143 -5.49 26.79 -12.87
CA GLN A 143 -4.92 28.11 -13.10
C GLN A 143 -5.30 29.17 -12.05
N ALA A 144 -6.04 28.81 -11.01
CA ALA A 144 -6.33 29.71 -9.89
C ALA A 144 -5.02 30.24 -9.28
N LYS A 145 -5.05 31.46 -8.76
CA LYS A 145 -3.86 32.13 -8.20
C LYS A 145 -4.11 32.52 -6.75
N PHE A 146 -3.20 32.12 -5.88
CA PHE A 146 -3.28 32.28 -4.44
C PHE A 146 -2.18 33.18 -3.92
N SER A 147 -2.47 33.91 -2.84
CA SER A 147 -1.47 34.61 -2.02
C SER A 147 -2.07 34.95 -0.66
N THR A 148 -1.28 34.83 0.40
CA THR A 148 -1.69 35.26 1.75
C THR A 148 -1.80 36.78 1.85
N ALA A 149 -1.10 37.54 0.99
CA ALA A 149 -1.11 39.00 0.84
C ALA A 149 -0.78 39.85 2.09
N PHE A 150 -0.75 39.27 3.30
CA PHE A 150 -0.58 40.03 4.55
C PHE A 150 0.81 40.64 4.69
N SER A 151 1.88 39.86 4.54
CA SER A 151 3.25 40.36 4.75
C SER A 151 3.64 41.45 3.74
N GLN A 152 3.17 41.35 2.50
CA GLN A 152 3.33 42.39 1.47
C GLN A 152 2.66 43.73 1.84
N ARG A 153 1.68 43.71 2.74
CA ARG A 153 0.97 44.88 3.25
C ARG A 153 1.42 45.29 4.66
N GLY A 154 2.45 44.65 5.21
CA GLY A 154 2.89 44.87 6.59
C GLY A 154 1.89 44.39 7.65
N LEU A 155 0.97 43.51 7.27
CA LEU A 155 -0.05 42.95 8.16
C LEU A 155 0.37 41.57 8.68
N ILE A 156 -0.15 41.21 9.85
CA ILE A 156 -0.02 39.88 10.40
C ILE A 156 -1.02 38.91 9.73
N ALA A 157 -0.88 37.61 10.01
CA ALA A 157 -1.84 36.61 9.56
C ALA A 157 -3.17 36.75 10.35
N GLU A 158 -4.10 37.52 9.80
CA GLU A 158 -5.38 37.87 10.43
C GLU A 158 -6.50 36.85 10.10
N HIS A 159 -7.67 37.05 10.72
CA HIS A 159 -8.90 36.31 10.41
C HIS A 159 -8.78 34.78 10.48
N GLY A 160 -7.97 34.29 11.44
CA GLY A 160 -7.80 32.87 11.70
C GLY A 160 -6.74 32.18 10.82
N MET A 161 -6.12 32.87 9.85
CA MET A 161 -5.15 32.24 8.95
C MET A 161 -3.88 31.72 9.64
N SER A 162 -3.45 32.36 10.74
CA SER A 162 -2.36 31.84 11.59
C SER A 162 -2.70 30.51 12.26
N TRP A 163 -3.98 30.16 12.36
CA TRP A 163 -4.47 28.92 12.96
C TRP A 163 -4.86 27.88 11.92
N THR A 164 -5.63 28.26 10.88
CA THR A 164 -6.14 27.34 9.85
C THR A 164 -5.04 26.89 8.91
N LEU A 165 -4.23 27.80 8.39
CA LEU A 165 -3.23 27.48 7.37
C LEU A 165 -2.20 26.42 7.81
N PRO A 166 -1.55 26.50 8.98
CA PRO A 166 -0.59 25.45 9.39
C PRO A 166 -1.24 24.08 9.61
N ARG A 167 -2.55 24.02 9.87
CA ARG A 167 -3.31 22.77 9.98
C ARG A 167 -3.65 22.17 8.62
N LEU A 168 -3.81 23.00 7.60
CA LEU A 168 -4.07 22.58 6.23
C LEU A 168 -2.80 22.15 5.51
N VAL A 169 -1.74 22.97 5.57
CA VAL A 169 -0.53 22.77 4.73
C VAL A 169 0.73 22.39 5.51
N GLY A 170 0.64 22.26 6.84
CA GLY A 170 1.79 22.07 7.72
C GLY A 170 2.56 23.36 8.01
N SER A 171 3.23 23.41 9.17
CA SER A 171 3.88 24.64 9.67
C SER A 171 4.96 25.19 8.73
N GLY A 172 5.77 24.34 8.10
CA GLY A 172 6.85 24.78 7.20
C GLY A 172 6.31 25.53 5.97
N ASN A 173 5.35 24.92 5.27
CA ASN A 173 4.70 25.56 4.12
C ASN A 173 3.89 26.79 4.54
N ALA A 174 3.24 26.76 5.70
CA ALA A 174 2.52 27.92 6.21
C ALA A 174 3.45 29.10 6.48
N LEU A 175 4.63 28.87 7.08
CA LEU A 175 5.62 29.94 7.28
C LEU A 175 6.16 30.48 5.97
N ASP A 176 6.49 29.62 4.99
CA ASP A 176 6.89 30.06 3.64
C ASP A 176 5.82 30.98 3.03
N LEU A 177 4.56 30.55 3.02
CA LEU A 177 3.46 31.31 2.43
C LEU A 177 3.12 32.59 3.20
N LEU A 178 3.18 32.58 4.53
CA LEU A 178 2.86 33.73 5.38
C LEU A 178 3.98 34.78 5.36
N TRP A 179 5.24 34.36 5.39
CA TRP A 179 6.39 35.27 5.39
C TRP A 179 6.63 35.86 3.99
N SER A 180 6.66 35.02 2.97
CA SER A 180 6.94 35.48 1.60
C SER A 180 5.75 36.19 0.94
N ALA A 181 4.52 35.84 1.33
CA ALA A 181 3.30 36.15 0.59
C ALA A 181 3.41 35.85 -0.92
N ARG A 182 4.26 34.87 -1.30
CA ARG A 182 4.48 34.49 -2.69
C ARG A 182 3.18 34.03 -3.32
N LYS A 183 3.09 34.23 -4.64
CA LYS A 183 1.99 33.69 -5.41
C LYS A 183 2.23 32.21 -5.65
N PHE A 184 1.16 31.43 -5.57
CA PHE A 184 1.13 30.02 -5.97
C PHE A 184 -0.15 29.73 -6.77
N ASP A 185 -0.20 28.60 -7.47
CA ASP A 185 -1.35 28.25 -8.32
C ASP A 185 -2.19 27.10 -7.77
N GLY A 186 -3.24 26.71 -8.50
CA GLY A 186 -4.14 25.63 -8.10
C GLY A 186 -3.45 24.28 -7.96
N GLU A 187 -2.46 23.98 -8.81
CA GLU A 187 -1.68 22.74 -8.71
C GLU A 187 -0.89 22.71 -7.41
N GLU A 188 -0.19 23.80 -7.10
CA GLU A 188 0.55 23.92 -5.85
C GLU A 188 -0.39 23.93 -4.64
N ALA A 189 -1.52 24.62 -4.71
CA ALA A 189 -2.52 24.61 -3.64
C ALA A 189 -3.01 23.19 -3.32
N HIS A 190 -3.26 22.38 -4.35
CA HIS A 190 -3.63 20.98 -4.17
C HIS A 190 -2.47 20.15 -3.58
N ARG A 191 -1.25 20.31 -4.13
CA ARG A 191 -0.05 19.61 -3.67
C ARG A 191 0.30 19.90 -2.21
N LEU A 192 0.12 21.14 -1.77
CA LEU A 192 0.38 21.56 -0.39
C LEU A 192 -0.68 21.07 0.61
N GLY A 193 -1.81 20.53 0.13
CA GLY A 193 -2.95 20.16 0.98
C GLY A 193 -3.88 21.32 1.33
N PHE A 194 -3.73 22.48 0.69
CA PHE A 194 -4.67 23.60 0.86
C PHE A 194 -6.01 23.28 0.18
N ALA A 195 -6.01 22.57 -0.94
CA ALA A 195 -7.21 22.20 -1.68
C ALA A 195 -7.35 20.69 -1.86
N GLU A 196 -8.57 20.17 -1.69
CA GLU A 196 -8.84 18.73 -1.78
C GLU A 196 -8.94 18.25 -3.22
N ARG A 197 -9.31 19.13 -4.17
CA ARG A 197 -9.48 18.77 -5.58
C ARG A 197 -8.98 19.85 -6.53
N LEU A 198 -8.44 19.40 -7.67
CA LEU A 198 -7.97 20.19 -8.79
C LEU A 198 -8.84 19.92 -10.03
N VAL A 199 -9.28 20.96 -10.75
CA VAL A 199 -10.06 20.83 -11.99
C VAL A 199 -9.51 21.66 -13.15
N GLU A 200 -9.76 21.25 -14.40
CA GLU A 200 -9.19 21.90 -15.59
C GLU A 200 -9.71 23.32 -15.83
N THR A 201 -11.03 23.56 -15.90
CA THR A 201 -11.59 24.91 -16.09
C THR A 201 -13.08 25.02 -15.74
N GLY A 202 -13.47 26.12 -15.08
CA GLY A 202 -14.83 26.69 -15.13
C GLY A 202 -15.65 26.56 -13.85
N ALA A 203 -16.22 27.69 -13.40
CA ALA A 203 -17.19 27.73 -12.30
C ALA A 203 -18.40 26.80 -12.54
N CYS A 204 -18.84 26.63 -13.79
CA CYS A 204 -19.92 25.71 -14.14
C CYS A 204 -19.55 24.23 -13.96
N VAL A 205 -18.31 23.84 -14.24
CA VAL A 205 -17.84 22.45 -14.05
C VAL A 205 -17.68 22.15 -12.55
N ILE A 206 -17.17 23.11 -11.79
CA ILE A 206 -17.07 22.99 -10.33
C ILE A 206 -18.48 22.92 -9.71
N LYS A 207 -19.39 23.81 -10.11
CA LYS A 207 -20.81 23.78 -9.70
C LYS A 207 -21.47 22.44 -10.08
N ALA A 208 -21.30 21.95 -11.30
CA ALA A 208 -21.90 20.70 -11.77
C ALA A 208 -21.32 19.45 -11.07
N GLN A 209 -20.02 19.41 -10.79
CA GLN A 209 -19.40 18.32 -10.03
C GLN A 209 -19.87 18.30 -8.58
N ILE A 210 -20.02 19.47 -7.94
CA ILE A 210 -20.51 19.56 -6.56
C ILE A 210 -22.02 19.27 -6.51
N HIS A 211 -22.80 19.77 -7.47
CA HIS A 211 -24.24 19.46 -7.59
C HIS A 211 -24.48 17.96 -7.77
N ARG A 212 -23.69 17.30 -8.63
CA ARG A 212 -23.71 15.83 -8.75
C ARG A 212 -23.44 15.17 -7.40
N HIS A 213 -22.45 15.68 -6.66
CA HIS A 213 -22.02 15.10 -5.38
C HIS A 213 -23.09 15.16 -4.29
N MET A 214 -23.73 16.32 -4.14
CA MET A 214 -24.68 16.59 -3.07
C MET A 214 -26.09 16.02 -3.34
N ASN A 215 -26.43 15.68 -4.59
CA ASN A 215 -27.73 15.12 -4.98
C ASN A 215 -27.76 13.59 -5.04
N MET A 216 -26.65 12.91 -4.76
CA MET A 216 -26.66 11.46 -4.69
C MET A 216 -27.26 10.99 -3.36
N PRO A 217 -28.06 9.91 -3.36
CA PRO A 217 -28.40 9.18 -2.14
C PRO A 217 -27.13 8.89 -1.34
N LEU A 218 -27.16 9.01 0.00
CA LEU A 218 -25.98 8.88 0.85
C LEU A 218 -25.12 7.64 0.53
N GLY A 219 -25.74 6.50 0.20
CA GLY A 219 -25.04 5.29 -0.22
C GLY A 219 -24.28 5.42 -1.55
N GLU A 220 -24.84 6.13 -2.53
CA GLU A 220 -24.19 6.44 -3.80
C GLU A 220 -23.15 7.54 -3.65
N ALA A 221 -23.42 8.57 -2.84
CA ALA A 221 -22.44 9.62 -2.53
C ALA A 221 -21.22 9.06 -1.79
N MET A 222 -21.43 8.16 -0.83
CA MET A 222 -20.35 7.43 -0.17
C MET A 222 -19.64 6.48 -1.13
N SER A 223 -20.36 5.76 -1.99
CA SER A 223 -19.78 4.89 -3.01
C SER A 223 -18.94 5.69 -4.01
N GLU A 224 -19.43 6.84 -4.48
CA GLU A 224 -18.73 7.72 -5.41
C GLU A 224 -17.59 8.46 -4.71
N THR A 225 -17.73 8.92 -3.46
CA THR A 225 -16.62 9.44 -2.64
C THR A 225 -15.56 8.38 -2.40
N ASN A 226 -15.94 7.15 -2.09
CA ASN A 226 -15.02 6.04 -1.91
C ASN A 226 -14.36 5.64 -3.23
N THR A 227 -15.12 5.69 -4.33
CA THR A 227 -14.61 5.47 -5.69
C THR A 227 -13.72 6.63 -6.13
N TRP A 228 -13.95 7.86 -5.66
CA TRP A 228 -13.19 9.06 -5.97
C TRP A 228 -11.97 9.25 -5.08
N MET A 229 -12.03 8.82 -3.82
CA MET A 229 -10.86 8.60 -2.99
C MET A 229 -10.04 7.48 -3.62
N ALA A 230 -10.68 6.40 -4.05
CA ALA A 230 -10.01 5.36 -4.83
C ALA A 230 -9.47 5.91 -6.16
N GLN A 231 -10.15 6.85 -6.84
CA GLN A 231 -9.71 7.44 -8.12
C GLN A 231 -8.68 8.56 -7.96
N SER A 232 -8.68 9.31 -6.86
CA SER A 232 -7.62 10.27 -6.51
C SER A 232 -6.39 9.52 -6.00
N LEU A 233 -6.59 8.32 -5.43
CA LEU A 233 -5.62 7.25 -5.24
C LEU A 233 -5.41 6.39 -6.51
N VAL A 234 -5.98 6.72 -7.67
CA VAL A 234 -5.72 6.06 -8.98
C VAL A 234 -5.37 7.08 -10.10
N SER A 235 -5.34 8.41 -9.83
CA SER A 235 -4.84 9.44 -10.76
C SER A 235 -3.52 8.95 -11.33
N ALA A 236 -3.36 8.95 -12.66
CA ALA A 236 -2.43 8.16 -13.47
C ALA A 236 -0.95 8.00 -13.01
N HIS A 237 -0.54 8.65 -11.93
CA HIS A 237 0.64 8.31 -11.11
C HIS A 237 0.43 7.11 -10.16
N LEU A 238 -0.80 6.77 -9.78
CA LEU A 238 -1.09 5.75 -8.77
C LEU A 238 -1.34 4.35 -9.33
N SER A 239 -1.67 4.20 -10.62
CA SER A 239 -1.57 2.89 -11.27
C SER A 239 -0.12 2.42 -11.41
N LYS A 240 0.86 3.31 -11.17
CA LYS A 240 2.29 3.01 -11.09
C LYS A 240 2.85 2.89 -9.67
N SER A 241 2.17 3.42 -8.66
CA SER A 241 2.72 3.56 -7.29
C SER A 241 1.97 2.76 -6.22
N ALA A 242 0.77 2.25 -6.52
CA ALA A 242 -0.04 1.47 -5.59
C ALA A 242 -0.39 0.05 -6.10
N ARG A 243 0.24 -0.35 -7.21
CA ARG A 243 0.48 -1.76 -7.51
C ARG A 243 1.97 -1.93 -7.35
N LEU A 244 2.37 -2.83 -6.47
CA LEU A 244 3.72 -3.35 -6.41
C LEU A 244 3.94 -4.12 -7.73
N SER A 245 3.97 -3.41 -8.86
CA SER A 245 4.43 -3.94 -10.12
C SER A 245 5.94 -4.03 -9.98
N LEU A 246 6.39 -5.07 -9.27
CA LEU A 246 7.50 -5.82 -9.80
C LEU A 246 7.14 -6.01 -11.29
N ASN A 247 7.92 -5.42 -12.19
CA ASN A 247 7.93 -5.90 -13.56
C ASN A 247 8.49 -7.33 -13.52
N VAL A 248 7.73 -8.28 -12.98
CA VAL A 248 7.95 -9.70 -13.21
C VAL A 248 7.29 -9.97 -14.54
N SER A 249 7.96 -9.59 -15.63
CA SER A 249 7.76 -10.35 -16.86
C SER A 249 8.00 -11.81 -16.50
N LEU A 250 7.16 -12.74 -16.97
CA LEU A 250 7.45 -14.15 -16.75
C LEU A 250 8.85 -14.44 -17.30
N PRO A 251 9.65 -15.25 -16.59
CA PRO A 251 10.93 -15.71 -17.14
C PRO A 251 10.67 -16.38 -18.48
N GLU A 252 11.39 -16.02 -19.54
CA GLU A 252 11.30 -16.80 -20.77
C GLU A 252 12.01 -18.14 -20.58
N PRO A 253 11.46 -19.25 -21.12
CA PRO A 253 12.15 -20.52 -21.11
C PRO A 253 13.38 -20.45 -22.01
N ASP A 254 14.40 -21.25 -21.69
CA ASP A 254 15.59 -21.36 -22.55
C ASP A 254 15.23 -22.01 -23.89
N ARG A 255 14.28 -22.96 -23.88
CA ARG A 255 13.79 -23.68 -25.07
C ARG A 255 12.32 -24.07 -24.95
N VAL A 256 11.68 -24.27 -26.10
CA VAL A 256 10.31 -24.79 -26.22
C VAL A 256 10.33 -25.96 -27.19
N TYR A 257 9.79 -27.11 -26.77
CA TYR A 257 9.68 -28.33 -27.56
C TYR A 257 8.24 -28.67 -27.86
N THR A 258 8.06 -29.36 -28.98
CA THR A 258 6.87 -30.15 -29.24
C THR A 258 7.25 -31.62 -29.14
N LEU A 259 6.75 -32.32 -28.13
CA LEU A 259 6.93 -33.75 -27.98
C LEU A 259 5.66 -34.47 -28.44
N THR A 260 5.79 -35.42 -29.35
CA THR A 260 4.65 -36.27 -29.72
C THR A 260 4.36 -37.22 -28.56
N GLY A 261 3.35 -36.87 -27.76
CA GLY A 261 2.81 -37.70 -26.72
C GLY A 261 1.89 -38.80 -27.28
N HIS A 262 1.10 -39.42 -26.41
CA HIS A 262 0.20 -40.49 -26.83
C HIS A 262 -1.01 -39.92 -27.60
N HIS A 263 -0.91 -39.98 -28.94
CA HIS A 263 -1.88 -39.51 -29.94
C HIS A 263 -2.17 -37.99 -29.94
N LEU A 264 -1.26 -37.18 -29.37
CA LEU A 264 -1.31 -35.72 -29.48
C LEU A 264 0.07 -35.12 -29.21
N ASP A 265 0.27 -33.89 -29.66
CA ASP A 265 1.50 -33.14 -29.44
C ASP A 265 1.44 -32.35 -28.12
N LEU A 266 2.51 -32.44 -27.33
CA LEU A 266 2.69 -31.75 -26.06
C LEU A 266 3.66 -30.59 -26.24
N SER A 267 3.25 -29.39 -25.80
CA SER A 267 4.16 -28.26 -25.64
C SER A 267 4.93 -28.41 -24.34
N VAL A 268 6.26 -28.35 -24.39
CA VAL A 268 7.13 -28.49 -23.22
C VAL A 268 8.12 -27.35 -23.16
N LEU A 269 8.10 -26.60 -22.06
CA LEU A 269 9.06 -25.53 -21.78
C LEU A 269 10.28 -26.12 -21.07
N GLU A 270 11.47 -25.58 -21.32
CA GLU A 270 12.70 -26.02 -20.67
C GLU A 270 13.51 -24.85 -20.11
N LEU A 271 14.09 -25.04 -18.92
CA LEU A 271 15.12 -24.19 -18.34
C LEU A 271 16.33 -25.02 -17.88
N GLY A 272 17.51 -24.41 -17.93
CA GLY A 272 18.74 -24.97 -17.40
C GLY A 272 19.56 -25.79 -18.39
N PRO A 273 20.73 -26.30 -17.96
CA PRO A 273 21.65 -27.02 -18.83
C PRO A 273 21.06 -28.37 -19.30
N PRO A 274 21.07 -28.69 -20.62
CA PRO A 274 20.45 -29.91 -21.15
C PRO A 274 21.01 -31.23 -20.61
N ASP A 275 22.27 -31.23 -20.16
CA ASP A 275 22.97 -32.42 -19.66
C ASP A 275 22.90 -32.56 -18.13
N ALA A 276 22.20 -31.64 -17.45
CA ALA A 276 22.04 -31.68 -16.00
C ALA A 276 20.91 -32.64 -15.56
N PRO A 277 20.90 -33.10 -14.29
CA PRO A 277 19.81 -33.90 -13.75
C PRO A 277 18.45 -33.20 -13.94
N CYS A 278 17.47 -33.95 -14.44
CA CYS A 278 16.18 -33.44 -14.85
C CYS A 278 15.12 -33.45 -13.73
N VAL A 279 14.34 -32.37 -13.66
CA VAL A 279 13.10 -32.23 -12.91
C VAL A 279 11.94 -31.96 -13.87
N VAL A 280 10.87 -32.74 -13.78
CA VAL A 280 9.64 -32.51 -14.54
C VAL A 280 8.60 -31.85 -13.65
N MET A 281 8.09 -30.68 -14.06
CA MET A 281 7.12 -29.89 -13.29
C MET A 281 5.74 -29.87 -13.97
N LEU A 282 4.73 -30.37 -13.27
CA LEU A 282 3.36 -30.51 -13.76
C LEU A 282 2.44 -29.46 -13.11
N HIS A 283 1.73 -28.69 -13.93
CA HIS A 283 0.81 -27.63 -13.47
C HIS A 283 -0.58 -28.16 -13.06
N GLY A 284 -1.43 -27.27 -12.53
CA GLY A 284 -2.77 -27.59 -12.05
C GLY A 284 -3.86 -27.62 -13.13
N LEU A 285 -5.09 -27.96 -12.73
CA LEU A 285 -6.26 -27.91 -13.62
C LEU A 285 -6.60 -26.46 -13.97
N ARG A 286 -6.90 -26.18 -15.25
CA ARG A 286 -7.16 -24.81 -15.77
C ARG A 286 -5.98 -23.84 -15.59
N ASP A 287 -4.77 -24.39 -15.62
CA ASP A 287 -3.50 -23.69 -15.49
C ASP A 287 -2.61 -23.95 -16.73
N SER A 288 -1.35 -23.51 -16.72
CA SER A 288 -0.34 -23.85 -17.74
C SER A 288 1.06 -24.01 -17.15
N ALA A 289 1.98 -24.58 -17.93
CA ALA A 289 3.40 -24.65 -17.60
C ALA A 289 4.00 -23.28 -17.25
N ARG A 290 3.49 -22.21 -17.86
CA ARG A 290 4.00 -20.85 -17.66
C ARG A 290 3.79 -20.30 -16.24
N SER A 291 2.74 -20.72 -15.54
CA SER A 291 2.52 -20.27 -14.16
C SER A 291 3.59 -20.77 -13.19
N LEU A 292 4.31 -21.84 -13.57
CA LEU A 292 5.39 -22.43 -12.79
C LEU A 292 6.77 -21.86 -13.15
N LEU A 293 6.91 -21.02 -14.19
CA LEU A 293 8.19 -20.48 -14.65
C LEU A 293 8.98 -19.73 -13.56
N PRO A 294 8.37 -18.91 -12.68
CA PRO A 294 9.11 -18.27 -11.60
C PRO A 294 9.76 -19.30 -10.64
N VAL A 295 9.06 -20.39 -10.36
CA VAL A 295 9.58 -21.48 -9.51
C VAL A 295 10.64 -22.28 -10.26
N ALA A 296 10.41 -22.58 -11.54
CA ALA A 296 11.35 -23.29 -12.40
C ALA A 296 12.68 -22.55 -12.54
N GLN A 297 12.65 -21.23 -12.71
CA GLN A 297 13.83 -20.39 -12.81
C GLN A 297 14.67 -20.46 -11.53
N ILE A 298 14.04 -20.37 -10.36
CA ILE A 298 14.73 -20.53 -9.07
C ILE A 298 15.35 -21.92 -8.96
N ILE A 299 14.61 -22.98 -9.31
CA ILE A 299 15.10 -24.36 -9.26
C ILE A 299 16.31 -24.55 -10.19
N SER A 300 16.32 -23.89 -11.35
CA SER A 300 17.41 -23.99 -12.31
C SER A 300 18.64 -23.13 -11.93
N GLN A 301 18.43 -21.94 -11.36
CA GLN A 301 19.49 -20.95 -11.08
C GLN A 301 20.11 -21.02 -9.67
N SER A 302 19.47 -21.66 -8.69
CA SER A 302 19.85 -21.61 -7.26
C SER A 302 21.15 -22.36 -6.86
N GLY A 303 22.13 -22.44 -7.76
CA GLY A 303 23.38 -23.17 -7.56
C GLY A 303 23.25 -24.69 -7.65
N THR A 304 22.04 -25.21 -7.86
CA THR A 304 21.72 -26.62 -8.09
C THR A 304 22.06 -27.07 -9.51
N GLY A 305 21.98 -26.14 -10.49
CA GLY A 305 22.27 -26.39 -11.90
C GLY A 305 21.32 -27.37 -12.59
N LEU A 306 20.10 -27.56 -12.07
CA LEU A 306 19.16 -28.56 -12.57
C LEU A 306 18.52 -28.16 -13.91
N ARG A 307 18.24 -29.19 -14.72
CA ARG A 307 17.42 -29.09 -15.92
C ARG A 307 15.95 -29.22 -15.54
N VAL A 308 15.09 -28.33 -16.01
CA VAL A 308 13.67 -28.29 -15.65
C VAL A 308 12.82 -28.37 -16.91
N LEU A 309 11.93 -29.36 -17.01
CA LEU A 309 10.95 -29.49 -18.09
C LEU A 309 9.54 -29.27 -17.56
N LEU A 310 8.79 -28.40 -18.24
CA LEU A 310 7.42 -28.02 -17.88
C LEU A 310 6.48 -28.31 -19.05
N PRO A 311 5.89 -29.51 -19.12
CA PRO A 311 4.87 -29.79 -20.11
C PRO A 311 3.57 -29.04 -19.78
N ASP A 312 2.98 -28.41 -20.79
CA ASP A 312 1.55 -28.14 -20.76
C ASP A 312 0.82 -29.49 -20.79
N LEU A 313 -0.05 -29.72 -19.81
CA LEU A 313 -0.85 -30.93 -19.75
C LEU A 313 -1.78 -31.00 -20.98
N ARG A 314 -2.08 -32.20 -21.47
CA ARG A 314 -3.05 -32.38 -22.57
C ARG A 314 -4.34 -31.59 -22.32
N GLY A 315 -4.83 -30.90 -23.35
CA GLY A 315 -6.00 -30.01 -23.25
C GLY A 315 -5.78 -28.71 -22.48
N HIS A 316 -4.53 -28.36 -22.15
CA HIS A 316 -4.14 -27.11 -21.51
C HIS A 316 -3.03 -26.41 -22.32
N GLY A 317 -2.88 -25.10 -22.07
CA GLY A 317 -1.79 -24.30 -22.63
C GLY A 317 -1.67 -24.45 -24.14
N GLN A 318 -0.49 -24.81 -24.63
CA GLN A 318 -0.24 -25.02 -26.06
C GLN A 318 -0.21 -26.51 -26.47
N SER A 319 -0.61 -27.41 -25.58
CA SER A 319 -0.70 -28.85 -25.86
C SER A 319 -2.01 -29.21 -26.58
N GLY A 320 -1.97 -30.29 -27.36
CA GLY A 320 -3.11 -30.76 -28.14
C GLY A 320 -4.32 -31.17 -27.29
N VAL A 321 -5.50 -31.11 -27.92
CA VAL A 321 -6.79 -31.51 -27.33
C VAL A 321 -7.14 -32.95 -27.69
N ALA A 322 -7.89 -33.62 -26.81
CA ALA A 322 -8.33 -35.00 -27.00
C ALA A 322 -9.86 -35.14 -26.90
N GLN A 323 -10.43 -36.16 -27.52
CA GLN A 323 -11.88 -36.45 -27.43
C GLN A 323 -12.32 -36.85 -26.03
N ALA A 324 -11.40 -37.38 -25.22
CA ALA A 324 -11.65 -37.74 -23.84
C ALA A 324 -10.35 -37.63 -23.03
N TYR A 325 -10.51 -37.32 -21.75
CA TYR A 325 -9.42 -37.18 -20.79
C TYR A 325 -9.61 -38.21 -19.67
N ALA A 326 -8.61 -39.08 -19.50
CA ALA A 326 -8.55 -40.03 -18.40
C ALA A 326 -7.12 -40.05 -17.82
N MET A 327 -7.00 -40.41 -16.54
CA MET A 327 -5.72 -40.41 -15.83
C MET A 327 -4.60 -41.19 -16.55
N PRO A 328 -4.83 -42.40 -17.13
CA PRO A 328 -3.80 -43.12 -17.88
C PRO A 328 -3.19 -42.32 -19.04
N ASN A 329 -3.96 -41.45 -19.68
CA ASN A 329 -3.46 -40.63 -20.78
C ASN A 329 -2.44 -39.58 -20.30
N TYR A 330 -2.68 -38.96 -19.14
CA TYR A 330 -1.71 -38.05 -18.53
C TYR A 330 -0.44 -38.78 -18.07
N LEU A 331 -0.57 -40.01 -17.56
CA LEU A 331 0.58 -40.82 -17.15
C LEU A 331 1.49 -41.20 -18.33
N LEU A 332 0.91 -41.51 -19.49
CA LEU A 332 1.65 -41.77 -20.73
C LEU A 332 2.37 -40.51 -21.23
N ASP A 333 1.77 -39.33 -21.09
CA ASP A 333 2.43 -38.07 -21.43
C ASP A 333 3.63 -37.79 -20.53
N VAL A 334 3.46 -37.97 -19.22
CA VAL A 334 4.58 -37.83 -18.28
C VAL A 334 5.67 -38.85 -18.60
N LEU A 335 5.32 -40.09 -18.95
CA LEU A 335 6.31 -41.08 -19.38
C LEU A 335 7.11 -40.58 -20.59
N ALA A 336 6.45 -40.02 -21.61
CA ALA A 336 7.13 -39.48 -22.79
C ALA A 336 8.07 -38.30 -22.44
N VAL A 337 7.66 -37.42 -21.51
CA VAL A 337 8.50 -36.30 -21.05
C VAL A 337 9.70 -36.81 -20.23
N VAL A 338 9.50 -37.80 -19.36
CA VAL A 338 10.57 -38.45 -18.58
C VAL A 338 11.56 -39.17 -19.49
N GLU A 339 11.07 -39.89 -20.51
CA GLU A 339 11.90 -40.53 -21.52
C GLU A 339 12.63 -39.51 -22.40
N HIS A 340 12.07 -38.32 -22.61
CA HIS A 340 12.78 -37.23 -23.29
C HIS A 340 13.92 -36.66 -22.44
N CYS A 341 13.78 -36.63 -21.11
CA CYS A 341 14.85 -36.17 -20.23
C CYS A 341 16.09 -37.07 -20.30
N ASN A 342 15.90 -38.39 -20.19
CA ASN A 342 17.01 -39.31 -19.97
C ASN A 342 17.23 -40.33 -21.10
N GLY A 343 16.29 -40.48 -22.03
CA GLY A 343 16.26 -41.52 -23.06
C GLY A 343 15.41 -42.73 -22.65
N PRO A 344 14.89 -43.53 -23.60
CA PRO A 344 13.95 -44.62 -23.30
C PRO A 344 14.60 -45.80 -22.56
N SER A 345 15.93 -45.92 -22.55
CA SER A 345 16.69 -47.07 -22.03
C SER A 345 17.55 -46.77 -20.79
N THR A 346 17.51 -45.55 -20.24
CA THR A 346 18.37 -45.14 -19.13
C THR A 346 17.72 -45.35 -17.76
N GLU A 347 18.47 -45.90 -16.82
CA GLU A 347 18.05 -46.10 -15.42
C GLU A 347 18.06 -44.83 -14.57
N THR A 348 18.47 -43.68 -15.11
CA THR A 348 18.56 -42.45 -14.32
C THR A 348 17.16 -41.93 -13.97
N PRO A 349 16.80 -41.85 -12.69
CA PRO A 349 15.49 -41.34 -12.28
C PRO A 349 15.45 -39.80 -12.31
N VAL A 350 14.26 -39.21 -12.44
CA VAL A 350 14.05 -37.75 -12.45
C VAL A 350 13.42 -37.25 -11.15
N GLY A 351 13.57 -35.96 -10.85
CA GLY A 351 12.70 -35.30 -9.87
C GLY A 351 11.32 -35.03 -10.48
N LEU A 352 10.25 -35.25 -9.71
CA LEU A 352 8.90 -34.86 -10.10
C LEU A 352 8.36 -33.78 -9.19
N PHE A 353 7.76 -32.75 -9.79
CA PHE A 353 7.03 -31.70 -9.10
C PHE A 353 5.62 -31.66 -9.67
N GLY A 354 4.61 -31.55 -8.82
CA GLY A 354 3.23 -31.44 -9.28
C GLY A 354 2.39 -30.51 -8.42
N HIS A 355 1.70 -29.56 -9.05
CA HIS A 355 0.72 -28.69 -8.43
C HIS A 355 -0.72 -29.17 -8.70
N SER A 356 -1.56 -29.30 -7.68
CA SER A 356 -3.00 -29.64 -7.82
C SER A 356 -3.21 -30.92 -8.67
N LEU A 357 -3.84 -30.84 -9.84
CA LEU A 357 -3.96 -31.96 -10.80
C LEU A 357 -2.59 -32.57 -11.15
N GLY A 358 -1.57 -31.74 -11.40
CA GLY A 358 -0.20 -32.19 -11.64
C GLY A 358 0.35 -32.99 -10.47
N GLY A 359 0.02 -32.63 -9.23
CA GLY A 359 0.39 -33.39 -8.03
C GLY A 359 -0.27 -34.78 -7.99
N GLN A 360 -1.53 -34.88 -8.39
CA GLN A 360 -2.26 -36.14 -8.49
C GLN A 360 -1.71 -37.06 -9.60
N ILE A 361 -1.25 -36.48 -10.71
CA ILE A 361 -0.59 -37.21 -11.81
C ILE A 361 0.79 -37.69 -11.34
N ALA A 362 1.61 -36.79 -10.78
CA ALA A 362 2.95 -37.10 -10.29
C ALA A 362 2.95 -38.19 -9.20
N ALA A 363 2.00 -38.14 -8.26
CA ALA A 363 1.86 -39.16 -7.23
C ALA A 363 1.58 -40.55 -7.79
N ARG A 364 0.65 -40.66 -8.75
CA ARG A 364 0.32 -41.94 -9.42
C ARG A 364 1.47 -42.44 -10.26
N PHE A 365 2.15 -41.55 -10.99
CA PHE A 365 3.33 -41.92 -11.77
C PHE A 365 4.43 -42.48 -10.86
N SER A 366 4.72 -41.80 -9.75
CA SER A 366 5.73 -42.22 -8.77
C SER A 366 5.41 -43.57 -8.11
N ALA A 367 4.12 -43.89 -7.95
CA ALA A 367 3.68 -45.17 -7.43
C ALA A 367 3.78 -46.32 -8.45
N LEU A 368 3.56 -46.03 -9.74
CA LEU A 368 3.54 -47.02 -10.83
C LEU A 368 4.93 -47.28 -11.42
N PHE A 369 5.78 -46.26 -11.45
CA PHE A 369 7.15 -46.30 -12.01
C PHE A 369 8.17 -45.83 -10.97
N PRO A 370 8.27 -46.48 -9.80
CA PRO A 370 9.15 -46.04 -8.71
C PRO A 370 10.63 -45.98 -9.13
N GLU A 371 11.04 -46.79 -10.09
CA GLU A 371 12.40 -46.81 -10.63
C GLU A 371 12.76 -45.57 -11.47
N LYS A 372 11.75 -44.80 -11.91
CA LYS A 372 11.95 -43.59 -12.73
C LYS A 372 11.93 -42.29 -11.91
N VAL A 373 11.67 -42.35 -10.61
CA VAL A 373 11.46 -41.15 -9.77
C VAL A 373 12.45 -41.10 -8.61
N ALA A 374 13.27 -40.05 -8.60
CA ALA A 374 14.32 -39.82 -7.61
C ALA A 374 13.76 -39.14 -6.35
N ALA A 375 12.84 -38.19 -6.55
CA ALA A 375 12.18 -37.43 -5.51
C ALA A 375 10.85 -36.88 -6.02
N LEU A 376 9.89 -36.66 -5.12
CA LEU A 376 8.56 -36.14 -5.44
C LEU A 376 8.25 -34.88 -4.63
N ILE A 377 7.78 -33.82 -5.29
CA ILE A 377 7.23 -32.62 -4.64
C ILE A 377 5.77 -32.49 -5.05
N MET A 378 4.88 -32.42 -4.06
CA MET A 378 3.44 -32.27 -4.26
C MET A 378 2.95 -30.99 -3.62
N VAL A 379 2.51 -30.02 -4.42
CA VAL A 379 1.89 -28.77 -3.96
C VAL A 379 0.39 -28.88 -4.16
N GLU A 380 -0.40 -28.82 -3.09
CA GLU A 380 -1.87 -29.01 -3.19
C GLU A 380 -2.29 -30.33 -3.86
N GLY A 381 -1.39 -31.32 -3.91
CA GLY A 381 -1.58 -32.56 -4.68
C GLY A 381 -2.42 -33.62 -3.98
N MET A 382 -2.80 -33.44 -2.71
CA MET A 382 -3.49 -34.46 -1.91
C MET A 382 -5.01 -34.51 -2.13
N GLY A 383 -5.54 -33.62 -2.99
CA GLY A 383 -6.93 -33.63 -3.44
C GLY A 383 -7.93 -32.95 -2.49
N PRO A 384 -9.24 -32.97 -2.84
CA PRO A 384 -10.29 -32.30 -2.07
C PRO A 384 -10.48 -32.88 -0.66
N PRO A 385 -11.15 -32.15 0.25
CA PRO A 385 -11.53 -32.66 1.58
C PRO A 385 -12.40 -33.92 1.48
N ARG A 386 -12.35 -34.75 2.53
CA ARG A 386 -13.14 -35.97 2.62
C ARG A 386 -14.63 -35.61 2.62
N ARG A 387 -15.42 -36.26 1.77
CA ARG A 387 -16.87 -36.03 1.70
C ARG A 387 -17.60 -36.88 2.75
N PRO A 388 -18.71 -36.40 3.34
CA PRO A 388 -19.46 -37.16 4.35
C PRO A 388 -19.91 -38.55 3.89
N ASN A 389 -20.25 -38.70 2.60
CA ASN A 389 -20.76 -39.94 2.00
C ASN A 389 -19.70 -40.66 1.16
N GLU A 390 -18.42 -40.35 1.34
CA GLU A 390 -17.33 -40.99 0.59
C GLU A 390 -17.16 -42.45 1.02
N GLY A 391 -17.21 -43.38 0.05
CA GLY A 391 -17.27 -44.82 0.30
C GLY A 391 -18.69 -45.42 0.39
N ASP A 392 -19.76 -44.62 0.25
CA ASP A 392 -21.12 -45.14 0.06
C ASP A 392 -21.36 -45.47 -1.43
N PRO A 393 -21.54 -46.75 -1.80
CA PRO A 393 -21.70 -47.17 -3.19
C PRO A 393 -22.87 -46.48 -3.91
N VAL A 394 -23.97 -46.18 -3.21
CA VAL A 394 -25.15 -45.55 -3.83
C VAL A 394 -24.85 -44.11 -4.20
N HIS A 395 -24.20 -43.38 -3.29
CA HIS A 395 -23.84 -41.99 -3.49
C HIS A 395 -22.72 -41.83 -4.53
N GLU A 396 -21.76 -42.76 -4.55
CA GLU A 396 -20.69 -42.79 -5.55
C GLU A 396 -21.24 -43.03 -6.96
N LEU A 397 -22.16 -43.99 -7.12
CA LEU A 397 -22.82 -44.23 -8.41
C LEU A 397 -23.68 -43.04 -8.87
N ALA A 398 -24.35 -42.36 -7.95
CA ALA A 398 -25.11 -41.15 -8.25
C ALA A 398 -24.20 -40.00 -8.72
N SER A 399 -23.08 -39.77 -8.02
CA SER A 399 -22.06 -38.77 -8.37
C SER A 399 -21.42 -39.08 -9.72
N TYR A 400 -21.10 -40.35 -9.97
CA TYR A 400 -20.57 -40.83 -11.24
C TYR A 400 -21.56 -40.58 -12.39
N ARG A 401 -22.84 -40.91 -12.20
CA ARG A 401 -23.91 -40.63 -13.17
C ARG A 401 -24.04 -39.13 -13.47
N ALA A 402 -24.02 -38.28 -12.44
CA ALA A 402 -24.10 -36.83 -12.61
C ALA A 402 -22.93 -36.29 -13.45
N ALA A 403 -21.71 -36.74 -13.16
CA ALA A 403 -20.52 -36.33 -13.90
C ALA A 403 -20.54 -36.81 -15.37
N LEU A 404 -21.06 -38.01 -15.64
CA LEU A 404 -21.28 -38.49 -17.02
C LEU A 404 -22.31 -37.64 -17.78
N LEU A 405 -23.42 -37.26 -17.14
CA LEU A 405 -24.43 -36.39 -17.75
C LEU A 405 -23.89 -34.98 -18.02
N GLN A 406 -23.04 -34.45 -17.14
CA GLN A 406 -22.36 -33.17 -17.34
C GLN A 406 -21.39 -33.18 -18.53
N ARG A 407 -20.77 -34.32 -18.87
CA ARG A 407 -19.95 -34.42 -20.09
C ARG A 407 -20.77 -34.18 -21.36
N LEU A 408 -22.01 -34.69 -21.41
CA LEU A 408 -22.89 -34.53 -22.58
C LEU A 408 -23.31 -33.07 -22.80
N THR A 409 -23.40 -32.26 -21.74
CA THR A 409 -23.73 -30.83 -21.85
C THR A 409 -22.53 -30.01 -22.28
N LEU A 410 -21.31 -30.34 -21.81
CA LEU A 410 -20.08 -29.65 -22.18
C LEU A 410 -19.68 -29.86 -23.65
N GLN A 411 -20.02 -31.02 -24.24
CA GLN A 411 -19.81 -31.27 -25.69
C GLN A 411 -20.60 -30.31 -26.60
N ARG A 412 -21.60 -29.59 -26.07
CA ARG A 412 -22.54 -28.78 -26.86
C ARG A 412 -22.25 -27.27 -26.84
N GLY A 413 -21.28 -26.78 -26.06
CA GLY A 413 -21.05 -25.34 -25.88
C GLY A 413 -19.59 -24.94 -25.95
N GLY A 414 -19.22 -24.16 -26.97
CA GLY A 414 -17.94 -23.45 -26.99
C GLY A 414 -17.89 -22.36 -25.92
N GLY A 415 -16.72 -22.13 -25.32
CA GLY A 415 -16.50 -21.03 -24.39
C GLY A 415 -16.73 -19.67 -25.07
N ARG A 416 -17.30 -18.70 -24.34
CA ARG A 416 -17.48 -17.34 -24.88
C ARG A 416 -16.10 -16.72 -25.20
N PRO A 417 -15.93 -16.11 -26.39
CA PRO A 417 -14.69 -15.44 -26.75
C PRO A 417 -14.34 -14.33 -25.75
N LEU A 418 -13.07 -13.97 -25.74
CA LEU A 418 -12.50 -12.85 -25.01
C LEU A 418 -12.49 -11.62 -25.91
N ALA A 419 -12.79 -10.46 -25.32
CA ALA A 419 -12.74 -9.20 -26.05
C ALA A 419 -11.29 -8.82 -26.43
N ASP A 420 -10.37 -8.97 -25.47
CA ASP A 420 -8.94 -8.69 -25.60
C ASP A 420 -8.16 -9.44 -24.49
N TYR A 421 -6.83 -9.29 -24.46
CA TYR A 421 -5.98 -9.87 -23.41
C TYR A 421 -6.28 -9.30 -22.01
N SER A 422 -6.78 -8.08 -21.91
CA SER A 422 -7.16 -7.44 -20.65
C SER A 422 -8.43 -8.07 -20.07
N ASP A 423 -9.42 -8.43 -20.90
CA ASP A 423 -10.56 -9.25 -20.50
C ASP A 423 -10.05 -10.62 -19.99
N GLY A 424 -9.12 -11.25 -20.71
CA GLY A 424 -8.44 -12.48 -20.28
C GLY A 424 -7.82 -12.36 -18.88
N ALA A 425 -6.97 -11.36 -18.68
CA ALA A 425 -6.33 -11.04 -17.41
C ALA A 425 -7.35 -10.79 -16.29
N ALA A 426 -8.40 -10.01 -16.58
CA ALA A 426 -9.47 -9.76 -15.64
C ALA A 426 -10.21 -11.05 -15.25
N ARG A 427 -10.41 -12.00 -16.17
CA ARG A 427 -11.02 -13.30 -15.83
C ARG A 427 -10.12 -14.15 -14.94
N LEU A 428 -8.80 -14.11 -15.17
CA LEU A 428 -7.81 -14.78 -14.32
C LEU A 428 -7.81 -14.17 -12.91
N LEU A 429 -7.75 -12.84 -12.81
CA LEU A 429 -7.77 -12.09 -11.54
C LEU A 429 -9.08 -12.28 -10.77
N ARG A 430 -10.23 -12.44 -11.44
CA ARG A 430 -11.49 -12.78 -10.74
C ARG A 430 -11.42 -14.12 -10.02
N ASN A 431 -10.74 -15.11 -10.61
CA ASN A 431 -10.60 -16.44 -10.01
C ASN A 431 -9.44 -16.49 -9.00
N ASN A 432 -8.37 -15.72 -9.24
CA ASN A 432 -7.24 -15.56 -8.34
C ASN A 432 -6.91 -14.06 -8.16
N PRO A 433 -7.57 -13.38 -7.20
CA PRO A 433 -7.34 -11.95 -6.94
C PRO A 433 -5.92 -11.63 -6.45
N ARG A 434 -5.13 -12.64 -6.12
CA ARG A 434 -3.75 -12.52 -5.63
C ARG A 434 -2.70 -12.67 -6.74
N LEU A 435 -3.12 -13.01 -7.96
CA LEU A 435 -2.22 -13.03 -9.12
C LEU A 435 -1.79 -11.60 -9.45
N ASP A 436 -0.51 -11.41 -9.75
CA ASP A 436 -0.03 -10.11 -10.21
C ASP A 436 -0.72 -9.71 -11.54
N PRO A 437 -1.24 -8.48 -11.69
CA PRO A 437 -1.95 -8.10 -12.91
C PRO A 437 -1.13 -8.16 -14.20
N ALA A 438 0.17 -7.85 -14.16
CA ALA A 438 1.03 -7.93 -15.33
C ALA A 438 1.30 -9.40 -15.69
N MET A 439 1.56 -10.24 -14.67
CA MET A 439 1.65 -11.69 -14.84
C MET A 439 0.32 -12.27 -15.38
N ALA A 440 -0.83 -11.77 -14.93
CA ALA A 440 -2.13 -12.20 -15.43
C ALA A 440 -2.33 -11.88 -16.92
N GLU A 441 -1.89 -10.70 -17.36
CA GLU A 441 -1.95 -10.31 -18.77
C GLU A 441 -0.98 -11.13 -19.63
N ASP A 442 0.23 -11.38 -19.13
CA ASP A 442 1.22 -12.19 -19.83
C ASP A 442 0.79 -13.67 -19.93
N ILE A 443 0.25 -14.24 -18.84
CA ILE A 443 -0.38 -15.57 -18.87
C ILE A 443 -1.56 -15.59 -19.85
N ALA A 444 -2.41 -14.57 -19.87
CA ALA A 444 -3.56 -14.51 -20.78
C ALA A 444 -3.12 -14.52 -22.25
N ARG A 445 -2.01 -13.85 -22.60
CA ARG A 445 -1.45 -13.87 -23.96
C ARG A 445 -1.06 -15.27 -24.42
N HIS A 446 -0.53 -16.08 -23.50
CA HIS A 446 -0.06 -17.43 -23.80
C HIS A 446 -1.14 -18.51 -23.66
N LEU A 447 -2.19 -18.23 -22.88
CA LEU A 447 -3.34 -19.12 -22.69
C LEU A 447 -4.46 -18.91 -23.72
N THR A 448 -4.24 -18.07 -24.72
CA THR A 448 -5.26 -17.75 -25.72
C THR A 448 -4.75 -17.89 -27.14
N THR A 449 -5.66 -18.20 -28.06
CA THR A 449 -5.40 -18.28 -29.49
C THR A 449 -6.45 -17.46 -30.21
N LEU A 450 -6.04 -16.76 -31.27
CA LEU A 450 -6.93 -16.02 -32.14
C LEU A 450 -7.56 -16.98 -33.15
N ILE A 451 -8.88 -17.16 -33.08
CA ILE A 451 -9.69 -17.98 -33.99
C ILE A 451 -10.73 -17.06 -34.62
N ASP A 452 -10.73 -16.93 -35.95
CA ASP A 452 -11.66 -16.07 -36.70
C ASP A 452 -11.75 -14.62 -36.17
N GLY A 453 -10.61 -14.06 -35.74
CA GLY A 453 -10.52 -12.69 -35.20
C GLY A 453 -11.01 -12.54 -33.75
N GLN A 454 -11.34 -13.63 -33.07
CA GLN A 454 -11.75 -13.65 -31.67
C GLN A 454 -10.73 -14.40 -30.82
N LEU A 455 -10.47 -13.93 -29.60
CA LEU A 455 -9.55 -14.62 -28.68
C LEU A 455 -10.29 -15.72 -27.92
N HIS A 456 -9.77 -16.94 -27.98
CA HIS A 456 -10.31 -18.10 -27.26
C HIS A 456 -9.29 -18.66 -26.29
N TRP A 457 -9.74 -19.17 -25.15
CA TRP A 457 -8.88 -19.92 -24.23
C TRP A 457 -8.41 -21.21 -24.88
N ASN A 458 -7.13 -21.54 -24.71
CA ASN A 458 -6.53 -22.80 -25.18
C ASN A 458 -6.83 -23.99 -24.25
N PHE A 459 -7.65 -23.77 -23.23
CA PHE A 459 -8.11 -24.82 -22.32
C PHE A 459 -9.34 -25.52 -22.89
N ASP A 460 -9.26 -26.84 -23.07
CA ASP A 460 -10.40 -27.66 -23.48
C ASP A 460 -11.34 -27.89 -22.28
N PRO A 461 -12.60 -27.42 -22.34
CA PRO A 461 -13.59 -27.65 -21.29
C PRO A 461 -13.79 -29.13 -20.92
N GLN A 462 -13.53 -30.07 -21.84
CA GLN A 462 -13.64 -31.50 -21.59
C GLN A 462 -12.58 -32.02 -20.60
N ALA A 463 -11.42 -31.34 -20.49
CA ALA A 463 -10.35 -31.71 -19.57
C ALA A 463 -10.73 -31.60 -18.08
N ARG A 464 -11.80 -30.84 -17.76
CA ARG A 464 -12.34 -30.70 -16.39
C ARG A 464 -12.78 -32.02 -15.77
N ASN A 465 -13.10 -33.01 -16.59
CA ASN A 465 -13.69 -34.26 -16.14
C ASN A 465 -12.66 -35.38 -15.92
N VAL A 466 -11.39 -35.06 -15.71
CA VAL A 466 -10.35 -36.08 -15.43
C VAL A 466 -10.60 -36.86 -14.13
N PHE A 467 -11.37 -36.30 -13.19
CA PHE A 467 -11.64 -36.87 -11.86
C PHE A 467 -12.93 -37.70 -11.74
N ILE A 468 -13.59 -38.06 -12.85
CA ILE A 468 -14.82 -38.87 -12.76
C ILE A 468 -14.52 -40.22 -12.09
N GLY A 469 -15.21 -40.49 -10.97
CA GLY A 469 -15.06 -41.73 -10.21
C GLY A 469 -13.80 -41.81 -9.36
N VAL A 470 -13.05 -40.71 -9.18
CA VAL A 470 -11.88 -40.66 -8.29
C VAL A 470 -12.30 -40.20 -6.91
N ASN A 471 -11.98 -40.98 -5.88
CA ASN A 471 -12.14 -40.63 -4.47
C ASN A 471 -10.79 -40.76 -3.71
N THR A 472 -10.76 -40.32 -2.46
CA THR A 472 -9.59 -40.39 -1.55
C THR A 472 -9.19 -41.83 -1.27
N LEU A 473 -10.16 -42.75 -1.21
CA LEU A 473 -9.89 -44.19 -1.04
C LEU A 473 -9.08 -44.75 -2.22
N ASP A 474 -9.41 -44.33 -3.44
CA ASP A 474 -8.68 -44.69 -4.65
C ASP A 474 -7.28 -44.08 -4.73
N ASN A 475 -7.06 -42.92 -4.11
CA ASN A 475 -5.72 -42.32 -4.05
C ASN A 475 -4.82 -43.01 -3.02
N THR A 476 -5.40 -43.52 -1.93
CA THR A 476 -4.67 -44.14 -0.81
C THR A 476 -3.75 -45.27 -1.27
N LYS A 477 -4.24 -46.15 -2.16
CA LYS A 477 -3.43 -47.26 -2.70
C LYS A 477 -2.19 -46.78 -3.47
N TYR A 478 -2.24 -45.62 -4.11
CA TYR A 478 -1.08 -45.08 -4.83
C TYR A 478 -0.10 -44.44 -3.84
N TRP A 479 -0.58 -43.62 -2.91
CA TRP A 479 0.26 -42.95 -1.91
C TRP A 479 1.12 -43.94 -1.11
N GLN A 480 0.54 -45.07 -0.70
CA GLN A 480 1.24 -46.14 0.02
C GLN A 480 2.36 -46.83 -0.79
N GLN A 481 2.32 -46.73 -2.12
CA GLN A 481 3.30 -47.36 -3.01
C GLN A 481 4.40 -46.41 -3.46
N ILE A 482 4.32 -45.11 -3.15
CA ILE A 482 5.38 -44.15 -3.45
C ILE A 482 6.64 -44.51 -2.65
N LYS A 483 7.73 -44.81 -3.35
CA LYS A 483 9.03 -45.19 -2.75
C LYS A 483 10.01 -44.02 -2.65
N ALA A 484 9.90 -43.04 -3.53
CA ALA A 484 10.74 -41.86 -3.53
C ALA A 484 10.48 -40.99 -2.29
N PRO A 485 11.50 -40.27 -1.77
CA PRO A 485 11.27 -39.23 -0.78
C PRO A 485 10.31 -38.17 -1.33
N ALA A 486 9.29 -37.83 -0.55
CA ALA A 486 8.20 -36.95 -0.94
C ALA A 486 8.14 -35.70 -0.04
N CYS A 487 8.15 -34.51 -0.64
CA CYS A 487 7.84 -33.26 0.04
C CYS A 487 6.42 -32.82 -0.34
N ILE A 488 5.55 -32.69 0.66
CA ILE A 488 4.14 -32.36 0.49
C ILE A 488 3.94 -30.95 1.03
N ILE A 489 3.39 -30.05 0.22
CA ILE A 489 3.13 -28.66 0.57
C ILE A 489 1.63 -28.42 0.50
N SER A 490 1.04 -28.10 1.65
CA SER A 490 -0.37 -27.72 1.77
C SER A 490 -0.49 -26.25 2.12
N GLY A 491 -1.26 -25.51 1.35
CA GLY A 491 -1.58 -24.11 1.52
C GLY A 491 -2.72 -23.92 2.50
N THR A 492 -2.52 -23.02 3.46
CA THR A 492 -3.60 -22.68 4.40
C THR A 492 -4.78 -22.05 3.69
N LEU A 493 -4.61 -21.31 2.59
CA LEU A 493 -5.72 -20.65 1.89
C LEU A 493 -6.59 -21.59 1.03
N SER A 494 -6.20 -22.85 0.86
CA SER A 494 -6.91 -23.79 0.01
C SER A 494 -8.31 -24.10 0.53
N TYR A 495 -8.56 -23.90 1.83
CA TYR A 495 -9.89 -23.99 2.42
C TYR A 495 -10.88 -22.97 1.83
N GLN A 496 -10.43 -21.79 1.40
CA GLN A 496 -11.28 -20.78 0.76
C GLN A 496 -11.73 -21.22 -0.63
N TYR A 497 -10.83 -21.86 -1.37
CA TYR A 497 -11.12 -22.40 -2.69
C TYR A 497 -12.12 -23.57 -2.57
N TRP A 498 -11.82 -24.56 -1.73
CA TRP A 498 -12.70 -25.71 -1.53
C TRP A 498 -14.04 -25.33 -0.90
N GLY A 499 -14.06 -24.34 0.00
CA GLY A 499 -15.28 -23.78 0.56
C GLY A 499 -16.22 -23.21 -0.51
N LYS A 500 -15.68 -22.56 -1.55
CA LYS A 500 -16.48 -22.06 -2.68
C LYS A 500 -16.92 -23.20 -3.61
N GLU A 501 -16.01 -24.10 -3.95
CA GLU A 501 -16.27 -25.16 -4.94
C GLU A 501 -17.24 -26.23 -4.40
N LEU A 502 -17.17 -26.54 -3.10
CA LEU A 502 -17.96 -27.60 -2.45
C LEU A 502 -19.05 -27.06 -1.52
N ALA A 503 -19.38 -25.76 -1.59
CA ALA A 503 -20.43 -25.14 -0.77
C ALA A 503 -21.78 -25.88 -0.89
N GLN A 504 -22.12 -26.30 -2.12
CA GLN A 504 -23.38 -27.00 -2.41
C GLN A 504 -23.39 -28.45 -1.91
N GLU A 505 -22.22 -29.01 -1.58
CA GLU A 505 -22.04 -30.36 -1.01
C GLU A 505 -21.98 -30.33 0.53
N GLY A 506 -22.25 -29.18 1.17
CA GLY A 506 -22.29 -29.03 2.62
C GLY A 506 -20.92 -28.91 3.30
N PHE A 507 -19.86 -28.65 2.53
CA PHE A 507 -18.52 -28.43 3.09
C PHE A 507 -18.44 -27.09 3.83
N THR A 508 -18.00 -27.12 5.09
CA THR A 508 -17.95 -25.94 5.98
C THR A 508 -16.75 -25.03 5.74
N GLY A 509 -15.92 -25.33 4.73
CA GLY A 509 -14.72 -24.55 4.43
C GLY A 509 -13.54 -24.85 5.32
N HIS A 510 -13.50 -26.02 6.00
CA HIS A 510 -12.34 -26.49 6.78
C HIS A 510 -12.18 -28.00 6.65
N PHE A 511 -10.93 -28.46 6.43
CA PHE A 511 -10.59 -29.88 6.53
C PHE A 511 -10.82 -30.38 7.96
N ALA A 512 -11.05 -31.70 8.11
CA ALA A 512 -11.07 -32.28 9.45
C ALA A 512 -9.71 -32.09 10.14
N GLU A 513 -9.71 -32.06 11.47
CA GLU A 513 -8.50 -31.87 12.24
C GLU A 513 -7.44 -32.91 11.84
N ARG A 514 -6.25 -32.44 11.47
CA ARG A 514 -5.11 -33.26 11.01
C ARG A 514 -5.38 -34.15 9.79
N GLU A 515 -6.38 -33.82 8.97
CA GLU A 515 -6.74 -34.63 7.79
C GLU A 515 -5.60 -34.70 6.77
N MET A 516 -4.96 -33.57 6.44
CA MET A 516 -3.87 -33.53 5.46
C MET A 516 -2.63 -34.26 5.96
N GLU A 517 -2.29 -34.10 7.23
CA GLU A 517 -1.21 -34.82 7.91
C GLU A 517 -1.46 -36.33 7.87
N SER A 518 -2.71 -36.74 8.11
CA SER A 518 -3.11 -38.15 8.05
C SER A 518 -2.97 -38.73 6.65
N ARG A 519 -3.27 -37.94 5.61
CA ARG A 519 -3.06 -38.36 4.21
C ARG A 519 -1.58 -38.40 3.85
N ALA A 520 -0.81 -37.40 4.26
CA ALA A 520 0.63 -37.34 4.05
C ALA A 520 1.34 -38.55 4.66
N ALA A 521 0.91 -38.95 5.86
CA ALA A 521 1.42 -40.12 6.58
C ALA A 521 1.24 -41.45 5.85
N LEU A 522 0.39 -41.51 4.82
CA LEU A 522 0.25 -42.70 3.97
C LEU A 522 1.43 -42.89 3.02
N ILE A 523 2.26 -41.86 2.81
CA ILE A 523 3.49 -41.95 2.01
C ILE A 523 4.65 -42.31 2.96
N PRO A 524 5.33 -43.45 2.78
CA PRO A 524 6.32 -43.95 3.74
C PRO A 524 7.48 -42.99 4.06
N HIS A 525 7.96 -42.26 3.06
CA HIS A 525 9.07 -41.32 3.17
C HIS A 525 8.61 -39.90 2.83
N HIS A 526 7.80 -39.30 3.71
CA HIS A 526 7.25 -37.97 3.48
C HIS A 526 7.77 -36.91 4.46
N GLU A 527 7.79 -35.67 3.99
CA GLU A 527 7.84 -34.46 4.79
C GLU A 527 6.61 -33.62 4.41
N HIS A 528 5.86 -33.12 5.41
CA HIS A 528 4.66 -32.32 5.16
C HIS A 528 4.83 -30.91 5.73
N HIS A 529 4.71 -29.93 4.84
CA HIS A 529 4.81 -28.51 5.14
C HIS A 529 3.48 -27.82 4.93
N TRP A 530 3.10 -27.00 5.89
CA TRP A 530 2.06 -26.01 5.67
C TRP A 530 2.68 -24.74 5.10
N SER A 531 2.36 -24.42 3.85
CA SER A 531 2.49 -23.06 3.34
C SER A 531 1.43 -22.23 4.05
N LYS A 532 1.79 -21.71 5.23
CA LYS A 532 1.09 -20.58 5.85
C LYS A 532 1.10 -19.43 4.85
N THR A 533 0.10 -18.54 4.94
CA THR A 533 0.09 -17.30 4.15
C THR A 533 1.50 -16.69 4.13
N MET A 534 1.89 -16.09 3.01
CA MET A 534 3.03 -15.16 2.95
C MET A 534 2.76 -13.92 3.82
N ASP A 535 2.38 -14.10 5.08
CA ASP A 535 2.23 -13.05 6.08
C ASP A 535 3.55 -12.83 6.84
N ASP A 536 4.50 -13.79 6.74
CA ASP A 536 5.88 -13.63 7.22
C ASP A 536 6.86 -13.14 6.13
N LYS A 537 6.44 -13.14 4.85
CA LYS A 537 7.31 -12.77 3.69
C LYS A 537 7.04 -11.38 3.09
N ILE A 538 6.31 -10.51 3.79
CA ILE A 538 6.30 -9.07 3.44
C ILE A 538 7.46 -8.34 4.16
N ILE A 539 8.31 -9.09 4.89
CA ILE A 539 9.70 -8.65 5.08
C ILE A 539 10.41 -9.05 3.79
N THR A 540 10.69 -8.09 2.91
CA THR A 540 11.48 -8.40 1.73
C THR A 540 12.88 -8.84 2.18
N THR A 541 13.15 -10.13 2.07
CA THR A 541 14.51 -10.68 2.27
C THR A 541 15.40 -10.37 1.06
N ASP A 542 14.81 -9.94 -0.05
CA ASP A 542 15.50 -9.51 -1.26
C ASP A 542 15.43 -7.98 -1.41
N LEU A 543 16.44 -7.32 -0.85
CA LEU A 543 16.60 -5.87 -0.97
C LEU A 543 17.21 -5.42 -2.30
N SER A 544 17.49 -6.33 -3.25
CA SER A 544 18.08 -5.96 -4.54
C SER A 544 17.19 -5.02 -5.37
N HIS A 545 15.89 -4.98 -5.07
CA HIS A 545 14.89 -4.13 -5.73
C HIS A 545 14.29 -3.07 -4.78
N PHE A 546 14.94 -2.73 -3.67
CA PHE A 546 14.43 -1.70 -2.76
C PHE A 546 14.40 -0.32 -3.46
N ASP A 547 13.24 0.33 -3.51
CA ASP A 547 13.08 1.70 -4.01
C ASP A 547 12.70 2.64 -2.86
N GLY A 548 13.69 3.42 -2.40
CA GLY A 548 13.46 4.38 -1.32
C GLY A 548 12.48 5.51 -1.68
N ALA A 549 12.32 5.88 -2.95
CA ALA A 549 11.38 6.92 -3.37
C ALA A 549 9.94 6.41 -3.29
N GLU A 550 9.71 5.17 -3.73
CA GLU A 550 8.41 4.50 -3.63
C GLU A 550 7.99 4.33 -2.16
N ILE A 551 8.92 3.88 -1.31
CA ILE A 551 8.67 3.75 0.14
C ILE A 551 8.26 5.08 0.77
N VAL A 552 8.98 6.16 0.46
CA VAL A 552 8.65 7.50 0.97
C VAL A 552 7.28 7.97 0.48
N ALA A 553 6.94 7.70 -0.78
CA ALA A 553 5.63 8.03 -1.33
C ALA A 553 4.50 7.24 -0.64
N GLY A 554 4.70 5.94 -0.41
CA GLY A 554 3.74 5.08 0.28
C GLY A 554 3.51 5.52 1.74
N LEU A 555 4.59 5.79 2.48
CA LEU A 555 4.47 6.32 3.85
C LEU A 555 3.73 7.67 3.89
N ASN A 556 4.05 8.59 2.98
CA ASN A 556 3.40 9.90 2.95
C ASN A 556 1.94 9.84 2.50
N THR A 557 1.56 8.86 1.68
CA THR A 557 0.17 8.63 1.28
C THR A 557 -0.71 8.38 2.50
N TYR A 558 -0.24 7.57 3.45
CA TYR A 558 -1.04 7.16 4.60
C TYR A 558 -0.77 7.95 5.88
N LEU A 559 0.41 8.53 6.04
CA LEU A 559 0.83 9.17 7.29
C LEU A 559 1.10 10.67 7.16
N ARG A 560 1.34 11.20 5.95
CA ARG A 560 1.67 12.63 5.72
C ARG A 560 2.80 13.11 6.67
N LEU A 561 3.96 12.46 6.59
CA LEU A 561 5.09 12.74 7.48
C LEU A 561 5.60 14.17 7.28
N ARG A 562 5.94 14.85 8.38
CA ARG A 562 6.49 16.22 8.33
C ARG A 562 7.99 16.24 8.09
N THR A 563 8.68 15.22 8.60
CA THR A 563 10.13 15.09 8.53
C THR A 563 10.51 14.09 7.44
N THR A 564 11.56 14.40 6.68
CA THR A 564 12.00 13.56 5.56
C THR A 564 12.47 12.20 6.09
N PRO A 565 11.92 11.07 5.62
CA PRO A 565 12.48 9.76 5.92
C PRO A 565 13.89 9.63 5.35
N ILE A 566 14.82 9.10 6.14
CA ILE A 566 16.21 8.94 5.73
C ILE A 566 16.68 7.49 5.88
N GLY A 567 17.63 7.09 5.04
CA GLY A 567 18.39 5.86 5.21
C GLY A 567 19.72 6.13 5.92
N MET A 568 20.19 5.15 6.69
CA MET A 568 21.52 5.12 7.30
C MET A 568 22.24 3.85 6.83
N LYS A 569 23.52 3.98 6.49
CA LYS A 569 24.36 2.87 6.02
C LYS A 569 25.74 2.92 6.64
N MET A 570 26.24 1.76 7.05
CA MET A 570 27.56 1.53 7.62
C MET A 570 28.52 1.03 6.53
N PHE A 571 29.80 1.38 6.66
CA PHE A 571 30.83 1.08 5.66
C PHE A 571 32.08 0.51 6.31
N ASN A 572 32.65 -0.51 5.68
CA ASN A 572 33.89 -1.15 6.14
C ASN A 572 35.11 -0.24 5.92
N SER A 573 35.02 0.72 4.99
CA SER A 573 36.06 1.70 4.74
C SER A 573 35.53 3.11 4.50
N LYS A 574 36.34 4.11 4.86
CA LYS A 574 36.09 5.52 4.54
C LYS A 574 35.95 5.73 3.02
N ALA A 575 36.79 5.06 2.23
CA ALA A 575 36.81 5.22 0.77
C ALA A 575 35.51 4.78 0.10
N GLU A 576 34.91 3.66 0.53
CA GLU A 576 33.60 3.21 0.02
C GLU A 576 32.49 4.22 0.32
N MET A 577 32.51 4.79 1.53
CA MET A 577 31.56 5.83 1.91
C MET A 577 31.78 7.11 1.08
N GLU A 578 33.02 7.55 0.86
CA GLU A 578 33.33 8.75 0.07
C GLU A 578 32.99 8.59 -1.41
N ALA A 579 32.88 7.36 -1.92
CA ALA A 579 32.46 7.09 -3.30
C ALA A 579 30.96 7.37 -3.54
N ILE A 580 30.17 7.60 -2.49
CA ILE A 580 28.73 7.87 -2.63
C ILE A 580 28.50 9.21 -3.35
N PRO A 581 27.64 9.25 -4.39
CA PRO A 581 27.38 10.47 -5.14
C PRO A 581 26.87 11.61 -4.26
N ARG A 582 27.50 12.79 -4.40
CA ARG A 582 27.13 14.03 -3.66
C ARG A 582 27.23 13.90 -2.13
N ILE A 583 28.04 12.98 -1.63
CA ILE A 583 28.30 12.89 -0.19
C ILE A 583 29.04 14.14 0.29
N ARG A 584 28.59 14.67 1.42
CA ARG A 584 29.23 15.77 2.14
C ARG A 584 30.00 15.19 3.31
N ARG A 585 31.21 15.72 3.52
CA ARG A 585 32.00 15.50 4.73
C ARG A 585 31.91 16.74 5.61
N PRO A 586 31.74 16.61 6.94
CA PRO A 586 31.85 17.74 7.83
C PRO A 586 33.23 18.39 7.77
N ASN A 587 33.27 19.72 7.92
CA ASN A 587 34.51 20.46 8.17
C ASN A 587 34.74 20.72 9.66
N ASP A 588 33.67 20.58 10.46
CA ASP A 588 33.64 20.80 11.90
C ASP A 588 33.23 19.51 12.61
N ILE A 589 33.46 19.47 13.93
CA ILE A 589 33.06 18.35 14.79
C ILE A 589 31.56 18.43 15.11
N HIS A 590 30.84 17.31 14.97
CA HIS A 590 29.39 17.22 15.20
C HIS A 590 28.99 16.09 16.15
N THR A 591 27.75 16.11 16.64
CA THR A 591 27.12 14.89 17.20
C THR A 591 26.57 14.03 16.06
N THR A 592 26.38 12.73 16.30
CA THR A 592 25.69 11.85 15.33
C THR A 592 24.27 12.35 15.03
N ASP A 593 23.58 12.88 16.05
CA ASP A 593 22.23 13.44 15.89
C ASP A 593 22.20 14.64 14.94
N GLN A 594 23.22 15.50 14.95
CA GLN A 594 23.35 16.60 13.99
C GLN A 594 23.48 16.08 12.56
N ILE A 595 24.26 15.01 12.37
CA ILE A 595 24.49 14.39 11.06
C ILE A 595 23.17 13.81 10.52
N VAL A 596 22.42 13.10 11.35
CA VAL A 596 21.07 12.62 11.04
C VAL A 596 20.13 13.79 10.73
N GLY A 597 20.17 14.87 11.53
CA GLY A 597 19.38 16.07 11.32
C GLY A 597 19.68 16.78 10.00
N GLN A 598 20.94 16.86 9.59
CA GLN A 598 21.32 17.43 8.28
C GLN A 598 20.67 16.65 7.12
N ALA A 599 20.54 15.32 7.24
CA ALA A 599 19.86 14.53 6.23
C ALA A 599 18.33 14.70 6.27
N SER A 600 17.71 14.60 7.45
CA SER A 600 16.24 14.61 7.57
C SER A 600 15.60 16.00 7.44
N ARG A 601 16.35 17.06 7.74
CA ARG A 601 15.86 18.46 7.75
C ARG A 601 16.39 19.27 6.57
N ASN A 602 17.67 19.09 6.22
CA ASN A 602 18.28 19.87 5.13
C ASN A 602 18.32 19.10 3.81
N GLY A 603 17.97 17.80 3.81
CA GLY A 603 17.98 16.96 2.62
C GLY A 603 19.38 16.58 2.14
N TRP A 604 20.39 16.62 3.02
CA TRP A 604 21.78 16.36 2.65
C TRP A 604 22.15 14.89 2.72
N THR A 605 23.09 14.48 1.87
CA THR A 605 23.79 13.20 2.01
C THR A 605 25.09 13.48 2.74
N VAL A 606 25.26 12.93 3.93
CA VAL A 606 26.39 13.24 4.82
C VAL A 606 27.07 11.95 5.26
N GLY A 607 28.40 11.92 5.15
CA GLY A 607 29.23 10.81 5.57
C GLY A 607 30.17 11.21 6.69
N ILE A 608 30.37 10.33 7.66
CA ILE A 608 31.21 10.54 8.83
C ILE A 608 32.07 9.31 9.15
N THR A 609 33.14 9.56 9.88
CA THR A 609 34.03 8.65 10.58
C THR A 609 34.07 9.06 12.06
N ALA A 610 34.74 8.30 12.92
CA ALA A 610 34.87 8.67 14.34
C ALA A 610 35.51 10.05 14.55
N GLU A 611 36.41 10.48 13.65
CA GLU A 611 37.11 11.77 13.73
C GLU A 611 36.21 12.99 13.53
N ASP A 612 35.05 12.83 12.89
CA ASP A 612 34.10 13.94 12.68
C ASP A 612 33.13 14.11 13.87
N LEU A 613 33.21 13.23 14.87
CA LEU A 613 32.26 13.14 15.97
C LEU A 613 32.80 13.68 17.29
N VAL A 614 31.92 14.30 18.07
CA VAL A 614 32.24 14.80 19.41
C VAL A 614 32.30 13.65 20.43
N GLY A 615 33.51 13.33 20.84
CA GLY A 615 33.78 12.36 21.91
C GLY A 615 33.33 10.94 21.61
N ALA A 616 33.61 10.03 22.54
CA ALA A 616 33.37 8.61 22.34
C ALA A 616 31.87 8.22 22.33
N GLN A 617 31.00 8.98 23.02
CA GLN A 617 29.57 8.63 23.15
C GLN A 617 28.88 8.41 21.80
N CYS A 618 29.02 9.40 20.91
CA CYS A 618 28.40 9.39 19.59
C CYS A 618 28.94 8.25 18.70
N SER A 619 30.25 8.04 18.70
CA SER A 619 30.92 7.03 17.88
C SER A 619 30.74 5.60 18.39
N THR A 620 30.60 5.40 19.71
CA THR A 620 30.45 4.06 20.30
C THR A 620 29.08 3.47 19.96
N VAL A 621 28.00 4.26 20.00
CA VAL A 621 26.64 3.80 19.68
C VAL A 621 26.55 3.16 18.28
N ILE A 622 27.24 3.76 17.31
CA ILE A 622 27.28 3.30 15.91
C ILE A 622 28.51 2.41 15.60
N GLY A 623 29.25 1.95 16.62
CA GLY A 623 30.32 0.97 16.44
C GLY A 623 31.60 1.49 15.78
N LEU A 624 31.80 2.81 15.72
CA LEU A 624 33.03 3.45 15.22
C LEU A 624 34.09 3.68 16.30
N HIS A 625 33.75 3.45 17.57
CA HIS A 625 34.66 3.50 18.71
C HIS A 625 34.37 2.32 19.66
N PRO A 626 35.39 1.72 20.31
CA PRO A 626 35.16 0.62 21.24
C PRO A 626 34.44 1.06 22.51
N ARG A 627 33.79 0.13 23.19
CA ARG A 627 33.37 0.28 24.59
C ARG A 627 34.59 0.17 25.51
N SER A 628 35.48 1.16 25.48
CA SER A 628 36.68 1.19 26.32
C SER A 628 36.33 1.28 27.81
N ASP A 629 37.25 0.89 28.68
CA ASP A 629 37.07 1.01 30.13
C ASP A 629 36.73 2.45 30.56
N GLU A 630 37.37 3.46 29.93
CA GLU A 630 37.04 4.89 30.15
C GLU A 630 35.59 5.24 29.76
N TRP A 631 35.05 4.60 28.71
CA TRP A 631 33.69 4.88 28.28
C TRP A 631 32.68 4.18 29.18
N LEU A 632 32.97 2.92 29.54
CA LEU A 632 32.16 2.11 30.45
C LEU A 632 32.13 2.64 31.88
N SER A 633 33.13 3.41 32.31
CA SER A 633 33.13 4.00 33.65
C SER A 633 32.07 5.09 33.82
N GLY A 634 31.56 5.67 32.72
CA GLY A 634 30.51 6.69 32.76
C GLY A 634 30.97 8.05 33.31
N ASP A 635 32.28 8.27 33.48
CA ASP A 635 32.83 9.49 34.12
C ASP A 635 32.31 10.79 33.50
N ARG A 636 32.09 10.81 32.18
CA ARG A 636 31.58 11.98 31.45
C ARG A 636 30.09 12.26 31.69
N MET A 637 29.36 11.29 32.24
CA MET A 637 27.92 11.38 32.55
C MET A 637 27.66 11.63 34.04
N THR A 638 28.64 11.33 34.91
CA THR A 638 28.56 11.57 36.36
C THR A 638 28.50 13.06 36.69
N GLY A 639 27.57 13.45 37.55
CA GLY A 639 27.30 14.85 37.92
C GLY A 639 26.60 15.67 36.85
N VAL A 640 26.38 15.10 35.65
CA VAL A 640 25.65 15.74 34.55
C VAL A 640 24.27 15.12 34.40
N TRP A 641 24.21 13.82 34.13
CA TRP A 641 22.97 13.06 33.96
C TRP A 641 22.69 12.12 35.12
N TYR A 642 23.74 11.63 35.80
CA TYR A 642 23.64 10.68 36.90
C TYR A 642 24.40 11.16 38.12
N GLY A 643 23.82 10.97 39.31
CA GLY A 643 24.40 11.46 40.56
C GLY A 643 25.70 10.75 40.96
N THR A 644 25.88 9.50 40.55
CA THR A 644 27.03 8.67 40.93
C THR A 644 27.74 8.08 39.70
N GLN A 645 29.00 7.69 39.89
CA GLN A 645 29.76 6.97 38.88
C GLN A 645 29.21 5.57 38.63
N GLU A 646 28.68 4.92 39.66
CA GLU A 646 28.03 3.61 39.56
C GLU A 646 26.80 3.66 38.64
N ASP A 647 25.91 4.63 38.84
CA ASP A 647 24.73 4.81 38.00
C ASP A 647 25.11 5.18 36.55
N ALA A 648 26.13 6.02 36.38
CA ALA A 648 26.64 6.38 35.06
C ALA A 648 27.25 5.18 34.33
N ALA A 649 28.04 4.35 35.02
CA ALA A 649 28.59 3.13 34.46
C ALA A 649 27.49 2.11 34.12
N ALA A 650 26.46 1.99 34.96
CA ALA A 650 25.30 1.14 34.70
C ALA A 650 24.54 1.59 33.45
N HIS A 651 24.36 2.90 33.25
CA HIS A 651 23.80 3.46 32.01
C HIS A 651 24.64 3.09 30.78
N GLN A 652 25.96 3.32 30.82
CA GLN A 652 26.86 2.97 29.72
C GLN A 652 26.84 1.47 29.40
N ALA A 653 26.71 0.62 30.44
CA ALA A 653 26.60 -0.82 30.29
C ALA A 653 25.29 -1.26 29.63
N ALA A 654 24.17 -0.58 29.93
CA ALA A 654 22.82 -0.93 29.48
C ALA A 654 22.52 -0.58 28.01
N MET A 655 23.30 0.32 27.40
CA MET A 655 23.04 0.75 26.02
C MET A 655 23.25 -0.36 24.98
N ASP A 656 22.30 -0.44 24.05
CA ASP A 656 22.42 -1.18 22.81
C ASP A 656 23.36 -0.42 21.85
N VAL A 657 24.50 -1.03 21.52
CA VAL A 657 25.51 -0.43 20.63
C VAL A 657 25.90 -1.40 19.53
N VAL A 658 26.24 -0.86 18.35
CA VAL A 658 26.76 -1.66 17.25
C VAL A 658 28.13 -2.23 17.63
N PRO A 659 28.43 -3.52 17.33
CA PRO A 659 29.72 -4.11 17.63
C PRO A 659 30.88 -3.35 16.96
N PHE A 660 31.88 -2.99 17.77
CA PHE A 660 33.07 -2.32 17.28
C PHE A 660 33.95 -3.22 16.41
N GLY A 661 34.66 -2.61 15.45
CA GLY A 661 35.64 -3.28 14.59
C GLY A 661 35.08 -3.81 13.27
N GLN A 662 33.77 -3.69 13.04
CA GLN A 662 33.13 -4.07 11.78
C GLN A 662 33.15 -2.94 10.74
N TYR A 663 32.99 -1.70 11.20
CA TYR A 663 32.80 -0.54 10.32
C TYR A 663 33.80 0.57 10.64
N ALA A 664 34.18 1.32 9.60
CA ALA A 664 35.07 2.48 9.70
C ALA A 664 34.35 3.80 9.44
N ALA A 665 33.16 3.77 8.80
CA ALA A 665 32.41 4.96 8.44
C ALA A 665 30.90 4.71 8.42
N MET A 666 30.12 5.80 8.44
CA MET A 666 28.65 5.81 8.35
C MET A 666 28.22 6.92 7.38
N ALA A 667 27.16 6.69 6.59
CA ALA A 667 26.49 7.74 5.85
C ALA A 667 24.98 7.75 6.12
N VAL A 668 24.38 8.94 6.00
CA VAL A 668 22.94 9.17 6.03
C VAL A 668 22.49 9.98 4.83
N SER A 669 21.29 9.71 4.33
CA SER A 669 20.75 10.37 3.14
C SER A 669 19.23 10.31 3.11
N PRO A 670 18.53 11.31 2.54
CA PRO A 670 17.11 11.18 2.22
C PRO A 670 16.81 9.86 1.52
N LEU A 671 15.86 9.10 2.04
CA LEU A 671 15.60 7.73 1.57
C LEU A 671 15.21 7.73 0.09
N ALA A 672 14.39 8.71 -0.33
CA ALA A 672 13.98 8.91 -1.72
C ALA A 672 15.12 9.27 -2.69
N SER A 673 16.32 9.58 -2.19
CA SER A 673 17.47 9.86 -3.08
C SER A 673 18.08 8.60 -3.70
N GLY A 674 17.80 7.41 -3.14
CA GLY A 674 18.38 6.14 -3.60
C GLY A 674 19.91 6.01 -3.45
N ARG A 675 20.58 6.98 -2.81
CA ARG A 675 22.06 7.02 -2.76
C ARG A 675 22.68 5.97 -1.84
N LEU A 676 21.92 5.52 -0.84
CA LEU A 676 22.36 4.52 0.13
C LEU A 676 21.65 3.19 -0.11
N ASN A 677 21.29 2.84 -1.36
CA ASN A 677 20.40 1.70 -1.64
C ASN A 677 21.12 0.33 -1.61
N PRO A 678 20.60 -0.68 -0.88
CA PRO A 678 19.68 -0.54 0.24
C PRO A 678 20.41 -0.02 1.49
N PRO A 679 19.76 0.78 2.36
CA PRO A 679 20.36 1.22 3.61
C PRO A 679 20.34 0.06 4.61
N ASP A 680 21.14 0.13 5.68
CA ASP A 680 21.08 -0.91 6.72
C ASP A 680 19.84 -0.72 7.60
N ILE A 681 19.49 0.55 7.88
CA ILE A 681 18.23 0.92 8.53
C ILE A 681 17.67 2.22 7.92
N CYS A 682 16.38 2.44 8.15
CA CYS A 682 15.67 3.67 7.85
C CYS A 682 15.22 4.34 9.15
N LEU A 683 15.23 5.67 9.16
CA LEU A 683 14.80 6.49 10.28
C LEU A 683 13.53 7.26 9.91
N ILE A 684 12.46 7.01 10.65
CA ILE A 684 11.14 7.61 10.46
C ILE A 684 10.79 8.44 11.69
N TYR A 685 10.79 9.77 11.53
CA TYR A 685 10.29 10.70 12.54
C TYR A 685 8.81 10.96 12.30
N ALA A 686 7.99 10.72 13.32
CA ALA A 686 6.54 10.83 13.20
C ALA A 686 5.90 11.23 14.53
N THR A 687 4.74 11.89 14.48
CA THR A 687 3.93 12.18 15.67
C THR A 687 3.40 10.89 16.30
N PRO A 688 3.02 10.87 17.60
CA PRO A 688 2.41 9.70 18.23
C PRO A 688 1.21 9.12 17.45
N ALA A 689 0.37 9.97 16.87
CA ALA A 689 -0.78 9.56 16.06
C ALA A 689 -0.37 8.87 14.75
N GLN A 690 0.70 9.34 14.10
CA GLN A 690 1.25 8.69 12.91
C GLN A 690 1.96 7.38 13.29
N MET A 691 2.69 7.39 14.40
CA MET A 691 3.49 6.25 14.84
C MET A 691 2.63 5.06 15.27
N ILE A 692 1.50 5.30 15.93
CA ILE A 692 0.59 4.20 16.29
C ILE A 692 -0.01 3.55 15.04
N LEU A 693 -0.35 4.34 14.00
CA LEU A 693 -0.81 3.79 12.73
C LEU A 693 0.32 3.05 12.00
N PHE A 694 1.55 3.57 12.03
CA PHE A 694 2.73 2.91 11.48
C PHE A 694 2.96 1.52 12.11
N ILE A 695 2.90 1.44 13.44
CA ILE A 695 3.03 0.19 14.20
C ILE A 695 1.87 -0.76 13.90
N ASN A 696 0.63 -0.26 13.86
CA ASN A 696 -0.52 -1.08 13.48
C ASN A 696 -0.39 -1.60 12.04
N GLY A 697 0.17 -0.81 11.13
CA GLY A 697 0.48 -1.22 9.77
C GLY A 697 1.50 -2.37 9.75
N LEU A 698 2.55 -2.28 10.56
CA LEU A 698 3.50 -3.38 10.75
C LEU A 698 2.83 -4.65 11.29
N GLN A 699 1.87 -4.50 12.20
CA GLN A 699 1.19 -5.60 12.90
C GLN A 699 -0.04 -6.15 12.17
N TRP A 700 -0.48 -5.51 11.09
CA TRP A 700 -1.67 -5.90 10.32
C TRP A 700 -1.63 -7.36 9.86
N THR A 701 -0.44 -7.83 9.48
CA THR A 701 -0.13 -9.23 9.19
C THR A 701 0.99 -9.70 10.11
N GLY A 702 0.97 -10.96 10.54
CA GLY A 702 2.03 -11.50 11.40
C GLY A 702 2.21 -10.71 12.70
N TYR A 703 1.12 -10.51 13.45
CA TYR A 703 1.13 -9.78 14.71
C TYR A 703 2.23 -10.28 15.65
N LYS A 704 3.05 -9.35 16.13
CA LYS A 704 4.08 -9.57 17.16
C LYS A 704 4.00 -8.42 18.14
N LYS A 705 4.01 -8.73 19.43
CA LYS A 705 4.21 -7.71 20.47
C LYS A 705 5.61 -7.13 20.30
N LEU A 706 5.72 -5.82 20.14
CA LEU A 706 7.00 -5.13 20.04
C LEU A 706 7.38 -4.60 21.43
N GLU A 707 8.64 -4.79 21.81
CA GLU A 707 9.19 -4.35 23.09
C GLU A 707 10.50 -3.60 22.84
N TRP A 708 10.61 -2.42 23.43
CA TRP A 708 11.78 -1.54 23.35
C TRP A 708 12.06 -0.95 24.72
N GLY A 709 13.34 -0.70 24.98
CA GLY A 709 13.85 -0.11 26.22
C GLY A 709 13.99 1.41 26.13
N CYS A 710 14.35 2.02 27.26
CA CYS A 710 14.73 3.43 27.33
C CYS A 710 15.85 3.58 28.36
N VAL A 711 17.03 3.99 27.91
CA VAL A 711 18.15 4.37 28.80
C VAL A 711 18.08 5.84 29.23
N GLY A 712 17.14 6.61 28.66
CA GLY A 712 16.89 8.01 28.97
C GLY A 712 17.71 8.95 28.10
N GLU A 713 18.91 9.32 28.58
CA GLU A 713 19.90 9.98 27.74
C GLU A 713 20.52 8.94 26.79
N SER A 714 20.94 9.34 25.58
CA SER A 714 21.40 8.45 24.52
C SER A 714 20.29 7.62 23.86
N ALA A 715 19.14 8.23 23.56
CA ALA A 715 18.04 7.59 22.82
C ALA A 715 18.43 7.09 21.41
N CYS A 716 19.56 7.54 20.88
CA CYS A 716 20.23 6.98 19.71
C CYS A 716 20.63 5.51 19.90
N ALA A 717 20.99 5.08 21.12
CA ALA A 717 21.22 3.68 21.47
C ALA A 717 19.91 2.88 21.46
N ASP A 718 18.85 3.42 22.06
CA ASP A 718 17.53 2.79 22.11
C ASP A 718 16.90 2.63 20.72
N SER A 719 17.19 3.54 19.79
CA SER A 719 16.68 3.51 18.41
C SER A 719 17.63 2.82 17.43
N TRP A 720 18.52 3.58 16.77
CA TRP A 720 19.33 3.04 15.70
C TRP A 720 20.47 2.15 16.17
N GLY A 721 21.02 2.35 17.39
CA GLY A 721 22.01 1.45 17.98
C GLY A 721 21.44 0.03 18.09
N ARG A 722 20.26 -0.08 18.69
CA ARG A 722 19.49 -1.33 18.77
C ARG A 722 19.08 -1.88 17.41
N ALA A 723 18.53 -1.05 16.52
CA ALA A 723 18.07 -1.53 15.22
C ALA A 723 19.22 -2.06 14.34
N LEU A 724 20.37 -1.38 14.34
CA LEU A 724 21.58 -1.84 13.65
C LEU A 724 22.17 -3.10 14.29
N ALA A 725 22.16 -3.21 15.62
CA ALA A 725 22.73 -4.36 16.33
C ALA A 725 21.86 -5.62 16.23
N THR A 726 20.53 -5.46 16.21
CA THR A 726 19.59 -6.58 16.32
C THR A 726 18.89 -6.93 15.00
N GLY A 727 18.84 -6.00 14.04
CA GLY A 727 18.04 -6.16 12.83
C GLY A 727 16.53 -6.16 13.09
N GLU A 728 16.07 -5.64 14.23
CA GLU A 728 14.65 -5.51 14.58
C GLU A 728 14.24 -4.03 14.63
N PRO A 729 12.95 -3.71 14.36
CA PRO A 729 12.42 -2.37 14.54
C PRO A 729 12.57 -1.90 15.99
N SER A 730 12.98 -0.65 16.19
CA SER A 730 13.06 -0.03 17.51
C SER A 730 12.47 1.38 17.53
N LEU A 731 11.52 1.60 18.43
CA LEU A 731 10.94 2.90 18.71
C LEU A 731 11.69 3.55 19.87
N SER A 732 12.02 4.83 19.75
CA SER A 732 12.52 5.63 20.87
C SER A 732 11.71 6.90 21.08
N ILE A 733 11.78 7.39 22.32
CA ILE A 733 11.44 8.78 22.64
C ILE A 733 12.75 9.55 22.48
N PRO A 734 12.84 10.48 21.51
CA PRO A 734 14.10 11.19 21.28
C PRO A 734 14.56 11.89 22.57
N CYS A 735 15.86 11.96 22.83
CA CYS A 735 16.37 12.55 24.07
C CYS A 735 16.61 14.07 23.93
N PHE A 736 17.20 14.69 24.96
CA PHE A 736 17.57 16.10 24.93
C PHE A 736 18.55 16.44 23.81
N ALA A 737 19.57 15.59 23.56
CA ALA A 737 20.58 15.82 22.54
C ALA A 737 19.98 15.79 21.13
N GLU A 738 19.11 14.81 20.84
CA GLU A 738 18.40 14.73 19.56
C GLU A 738 17.52 15.96 19.29
N ARG A 739 16.83 16.48 20.31
CA ARG A 739 16.05 17.73 20.19
C ARG A 739 16.95 18.94 19.97
N ARG A 740 17.90 19.14 20.88
CA ARG A 740 18.74 20.35 20.92
C ARG A 740 19.68 20.46 19.72
N TYR A 741 20.29 19.34 19.31
CA TYR A 741 21.33 19.33 18.29
C TYR A 741 20.84 18.70 16.99
N GLY A 742 20.08 17.60 17.08
CA GLY A 742 19.50 16.96 15.90
C GLY A 742 18.32 17.73 15.30
N GLY A 743 17.67 18.60 16.08
CA GLY A 743 16.52 19.42 15.65
C GLY A 743 15.18 18.67 15.70
N VAL A 744 15.09 17.58 16.46
CA VAL A 744 13.85 16.81 16.61
C VAL A 744 12.75 17.65 17.25
N MET A 745 11.55 17.60 16.67
CA MET A 745 10.41 18.37 17.17
C MET A 745 9.86 17.75 18.46
N GLU A 746 9.30 18.58 19.33
CA GLU A 746 8.80 18.16 20.65
C GLU A 746 7.80 17.00 20.59
N ASP A 747 6.95 17.00 19.56
CA ASP A 747 5.87 16.04 19.33
C ASP A 747 6.26 14.89 18.41
N GLU A 748 7.54 14.69 18.10
CA GLU A 748 8.03 13.56 17.29
C GLU A 748 8.57 12.41 18.13
N LEU A 749 8.25 11.20 17.68
CA LEU A 749 8.89 9.95 18.04
C LEU A 749 9.79 9.50 16.88
N LEU A 750 10.75 8.62 17.18
CA LEU A 750 11.66 8.05 16.18
C LEU A 750 11.46 6.54 16.09
N MET A 751 11.21 6.05 14.89
CA MET A 751 11.33 4.64 14.54
C MET A 751 12.61 4.42 13.73
N ALA A 752 13.53 3.62 14.26
CA ALA A 752 14.64 3.04 13.51
C ALA A 752 14.27 1.62 13.09
N ILE A 753 14.35 1.31 11.79
CA ILE A 753 13.81 0.05 11.27
C ILE A 753 14.59 -0.43 10.05
N PRO A 754 14.87 -1.75 9.92
CA PRO A 754 15.43 -2.28 8.69
C PRO A 754 14.49 -2.01 7.49
N PRO A 755 15.03 -1.68 6.31
CA PRO A 755 14.21 -1.33 5.15
C PRO A 755 13.25 -2.44 4.72
N SER A 756 13.58 -3.69 5.03
CA SER A 756 12.79 -4.87 4.68
C SER A 756 11.38 -4.88 5.27
N PHE A 757 11.14 -4.19 6.39
CA PHE A 757 9.83 -4.09 7.03
C PHE A 757 8.91 -3.03 6.40
N LEU A 758 9.45 -2.05 5.68
CA LEU A 758 8.69 -0.89 5.19
C LEU A 758 7.59 -1.26 4.19
N PRO A 759 7.80 -2.20 3.23
CA PRO A 759 6.72 -2.67 2.36
C PRO A 759 5.52 -3.23 3.14
N LYS A 760 5.79 -4.04 4.18
CA LYS A 760 4.75 -4.62 5.04
C LYS A 760 3.92 -3.55 5.73
N ILE A 761 4.60 -2.53 6.24
CA ILE A 761 3.95 -1.40 6.90
C ILE A 761 3.02 -0.66 5.94
N ILE A 762 3.48 -0.35 4.73
CA ILE A 762 2.67 0.38 3.74
C ILE A 762 1.43 -0.44 3.36
N GLN A 763 1.58 -1.75 3.16
CA GLN A 763 0.44 -2.64 2.89
C GLN A 763 -0.54 -2.68 4.06
N GLY A 764 -0.04 -2.77 5.30
CA GLY A 764 -0.89 -2.75 6.49
C GLY A 764 -1.61 -1.41 6.67
N LEU A 765 -0.93 -0.29 6.43
CA LEU A 765 -1.52 1.04 6.43
C LEU A 765 -2.63 1.17 5.39
N ALA A 766 -2.44 0.60 4.19
CA ALA A 766 -3.47 0.56 3.16
C ALA A 766 -4.72 -0.19 3.62
N ALA A 767 -4.54 -1.35 4.26
CA ALA A 767 -5.65 -2.15 4.77
C ALA A 767 -6.39 -1.47 5.93
N LEU A 768 -5.65 -0.91 6.89
CA LEU A 768 -6.21 -0.12 7.99
C LEU A 768 -7.01 1.08 7.45
N SER A 769 -6.47 1.77 6.45
CA SER A 769 -7.15 2.88 5.79
C SER A 769 -8.46 2.42 5.13
N ASN A 770 -8.49 1.27 4.47
CA ASN A 770 -9.72 0.72 3.89
C ASN A 770 -10.79 0.42 4.96
N ASN A 771 -10.37 0.08 6.18
CA ASN A 771 -11.26 -0.11 7.33
C ASN A 771 -11.66 1.20 8.02
N GLY A 772 -11.20 2.35 7.54
CA GLY A 772 -11.51 3.67 8.12
C GLY A 772 -10.53 4.15 9.20
N LEU A 773 -9.50 3.36 9.53
CA LEU A 773 -8.43 3.75 10.45
C LEU A 773 -7.35 4.53 9.70
N ARG A 774 -7.51 5.87 9.64
CA ARG A 774 -6.74 6.76 8.76
C ARG A 774 -6.06 7.88 9.53
N TYR A 775 -5.00 8.42 8.95
CA TYR A 775 -4.44 9.71 9.36
C TYR A 775 -4.99 10.84 8.47
N PRO A 776 -5.29 12.04 9.02
CA PRO A 776 -5.32 12.36 10.45
C PRO A 776 -6.44 11.61 11.18
N ILE A 777 -6.21 11.26 12.45
CA ILE A 777 -7.21 10.58 13.29
C ILE A 777 -8.29 11.61 13.65
N ALA A 778 -9.47 11.48 13.05
CA ALA A 778 -10.60 12.37 13.31
C ALA A 778 -11.12 12.16 14.74
N GLN A 779 -11.35 13.25 15.47
CA GLN A 779 -11.95 13.17 16.80
C GLN A 779 -13.43 12.89 16.68
N TYR A 780 -13.91 11.87 17.39
CA TYR A 780 -15.33 11.53 17.43
C TYR A 780 -16.14 12.47 18.34
N GLY A 781 -15.49 13.19 19.26
CA GLY A 781 -16.11 14.07 20.26
C GLY A 781 -16.34 13.34 21.59
N VAL A 782 -15.75 13.84 22.67
CA VAL A 782 -15.72 13.14 23.98
C VAL A 782 -17.09 13.00 24.65
N ASN A 783 -18.10 13.74 24.19
CA ASN A 783 -19.47 13.71 24.71
C ASN A 783 -20.45 12.93 23.81
N ASN A 784 -19.99 12.40 22.67
CA ASN A 784 -20.85 11.72 21.71
C ASN A 784 -21.06 10.24 22.07
N ASP A 785 -22.23 9.69 21.74
CA ASP A 785 -22.53 8.26 21.90
C ASP A 785 -21.62 7.43 20.97
N VAL A 786 -20.70 6.68 21.57
CA VAL A 786 -19.66 5.94 20.88
C VAL A 786 -20.18 4.75 20.08
N ARG A 787 -21.39 4.25 20.35
CA ARG A 787 -21.92 3.02 19.71
C ARG A 787 -22.03 3.14 18.20
N ALA A 788 -22.37 4.33 17.69
CA ALA A 788 -22.47 4.58 16.26
C ALA A 788 -21.09 4.63 15.56
N GLY A 789 -20.01 4.96 16.29
CA GLY A 789 -18.64 5.00 15.76
C GLY A 789 -17.83 3.72 16.01
N MET A 790 -18.18 2.94 17.03
CA MET A 790 -17.41 1.75 17.43
C MET A 790 -17.55 0.57 16.47
N GLY A 791 -18.71 0.33 15.86
CA GLY A 791 -18.98 -0.91 15.11
C GLY A 791 -18.11 -1.16 13.86
N VAL A 792 -17.28 -0.20 13.45
CA VAL A 792 -16.27 -0.36 12.39
C VAL A 792 -14.86 -0.58 12.97
N SER A 793 -14.59 -0.08 14.19
CA SER A 793 -13.27 -0.13 14.84
C SER A 793 -13.12 -1.27 15.86
N TYR A 794 -14.24 -1.78 16.39
CA TYR A 794 -14.37 -2.83 17.40
C TYR A 794 -15.62 -3.67 17.10
#